data_AF-A0A1B8P496-F1
#
_entry.id   AF-A0A1B8P496-F1
#
_cell.length_a   1.000
_cell.length_b   1.000
_cell.length_c   1.000
_cell.angle_alpha   90.00
_cell.angle_beta   90.00
_cell.angle_gamma   90.00
#
_symmetry.space_group_name_H-M   'P 1'
#
loop_
_entity.id
_entity.type
_entity.pdbx_description
1 polymer ?
#
loop_
_entity_poly.entity_id
_entity_poly.type
_entity_poly.pdbx_seq_one_letter_code
_entity_poly.pdbx_strand_id
1 'polypeptide(L)'
;MKAQPPRDRNANTDASARPVQRFRRPDDPHWHWLEQRDAPEVTAFLEAANDEARRWFAPLEDLTERLYHGHLARRELAVHGLPTALDHFTVWSETAADADHPVWWRHANDAPETAEPFFDTQARARDSAFFEIGDMALSPDETWLAWTEDTQGDEIFALWLKYLPDAPPVKLLDDIGPELCWAEDGTTLLFTRFDATQRPESIWRLSLRLTAPSPSIDHEALILHEKDPEFWLGLGKTRSREWLVLESASKDTSETHLVPARAPDSAPWRFQPREAGVEYAIDHRPGHFYVLHNRHAPTSDSIAATRPTRTRTARHWSNTATTPPWRASTPSLGAGAHRARPSRSQVRLRVIELDAAHARQRDHWLALNETPCSQALGATPHFDARRLRLREESFTQPPSWTEVDLDSGQRRLLKHQAIHGDLQPENLTCQRLWAHSHDGERVPVSVVMRADLTGHPLPTLLHGYGAYGEVLDAWFSVARLELLARGVAFAVAHVRGGGERGEPWYLAGKLEHKANSFQDFLAARDALVEQGISDGERIVAHGASAGGLLVGASLNLSPERFRAAVLDVPFVDVLRTMQNPDLPLTTAEYSEWGDPRDPAVRQRLQAYSPLDNLPERPWPPVFLQGSWHDTRVAYWSRPSSTPASASWPVPTTRLRRCCAPTWMPATAVHPGASRPGMTTRGKMPSFSGRWGKHEGGR
;
A
#
# COMPACT_ATOMS: atom_id res chain seq x y z
N MET A 1 38.92 -32.04 -23.20
CA MET A 1 40.29 -31.81 -22.66
C MET A 1 40.75 -30.41 -23.06
N LYS A 2 40.77 -29.45 -22.12
CA LYS A 2 41.58 -28.20 -22.13
C LYS A 2 41.36 -27.45 -20.81
N ALA A 3 42.42 -26.79 -20.32
CA ALA A 3 42.52 -25.85 -19.20
C ALA A 3 41.45 -25.88 -18.07
N GLN A 4 41.86 -26.31 -16.87
CA GLN A 4 41.32 -25.76 -15.63
C GLN A 4 42.00 -24.40 -15.35
N PRO A 5 41.29 -23.38 -14.85
CA PRO A 5 41.93 -22.21 -14.25
C PRO A 5 42.59 -22.57 -12.89
N PRO A 6 43.50 -21.74 -12.36
CA PRO A 6 44.21 -22.03 -11.12
C PRO A 6 43.27 -22.17 -9.91
N ARG A 7 43.61 -23.09 -9.00
CA ARG A 7 43.02 -23.14 -7.66
C ARG A 7 43.84 -22.26 -6.71
N ASP A 8 43.48 -20.99 -6.60
CA ASP A 8 44.03 -20.12 -5.55
C ASP A 8 43.49 -20.52 -4.17
N ARG A 9 44.11 -21.56 -3.62
CA ARG A 9 44.08 -21.87 -2.19
C ARG A 9 44.89 -20.81 -1.45
N ASN A 10 44.26 -19.69 -1.05
CA ASN A 10 44.55 -18.99 0.21
C ASN A 10 43.57 -17.84 0.50
N ALA A 11 42.26 -18.12 0.45
CA ALA A 11 41.27 -17.32 1.17
C ALA A 11 41.05 -17.93 2.57
N ASN A 12 41.99 -17.70 3.50
CA ASN A 12 41.79 -18.02 4.92
C ASN A 12 40.97 -16.88 5.59
N THR A 13 39.80 -16.59 5.01
CA THR A 13 38.86 -15.60 5.55
C THR A 13 38.27 -16.15 6.84
N ASP A 14 38.51 -15.44 7.93
CA ASP A 14 38.08 -15.81 9.28
C ASP A 14 36.58 -16.13 9.34
N ALA A 15 36.28 -17.43 9.50
CA ALA A 15 34.91 -17.95 9.57
C ALA A 15 34.34 -17.94 11.01
N SER A 16 35.00 -17.29 11.97
CA SER A 16 34.60 -17.28 13.38
C SER A 16 33.80 -16.04 13.81
N ALA A 17 34.01 -14.88 13.16
CA ALA A 17 33.33 -13.63 13.49
C ALA A 17 32.10 -13.38 12.60
N ARG A 18 30.92 -13.17 13.23
CA ARG A 18 29.73 -12.67 12.52
C ARG A 18 29.98 -11.25 11.98
N PRO A 19 29.30 -10.78 10.91
CA PRO A 19 29.37 -9.39 10.44
C PRO A 19 29.17 -8.37 11.57
N VAL A 20 28.17 -8.58 12.43
CA VAL A 20 27.89 -7.75 13.62
C VAL A 20 29.07 -7.67 14.59
N GLN A 21 29.91 -8.71 14.69
CA GLN A 21 31.12 -8.70 15.51
C GLN A 21 32.31 -8.05 14.79
N ARG A 22 32.46 -8.35 13.49
CA ARG A 22 33.57 -7.88 12.63
C ARG A 22 33.53 -6.37 12.39
N PHE A 23 32.34 -5.79 12.24
CA PHE A 23 32.15 -4.37 11.93
C PHE A 23 31.75 -3.52 13.16
N ARG A 24 31.80 -4.09 14.37
CA ARG A 24 31.45 -3.38 15.62
C ARG A 24 32.46 -2.27 15.92
N ARG A 25 31.98 -1.04 16.07
CA ARG A 25 32.76 0.12 16.53
C ARG A 25 32.53 0.30 18.04
N PRO A 26 33.56 0.22 18.91
CA PRO A 26 33.40 0.46 20.36
C PRO A 26 33.10 1.93 20.70
N ASP A 27 33.54 2.82 19.82
CA ASP A 27 33.38 4.28 19.81
C ASP A 27 32.03 4.75 19.24
N ASP A 28 31.40 3.92 18.40
CA ASP A 28 30.02 4.09 17.93
C ASP A 28 29.19 2.81 18.20
N PRO A 29 28.76 2.60 19.46
CA PRO A 29 27.99 1.42 19.86
C PRO A 29 26.54 1.43 19.34
N HIS A 30 26.06 2.57 18.85
CA HIS A 30 24.70 2.76 18.30
C HIS A 30 24.64 2.63 16.78
N TRP A 31 25.78 2.38 16.12
CA TRP A 31 25.93 2.15 14.68
C TRP A 31 25.51 3.32 13.78
N HIS A 32 25.65 4.56 14.27
CA HIS A 32 25.41 5.78 13.49
C HIS A 32 26.20 5.83 12.17
N TRP A 33 27.37 5.20 12.12
CA TRP A 33 28.15 5.08 10.90
C TRP A 33 27.41 4.38 9.74
N LEU A 34 26.35 3.60 10.02
CA LEU A 34 25.49 3.00 8.98
C LEU A 34 24.60 4.02 8.26
N GLU A 35 24.40 5.22 8.80
CA GLU A 35 23.66 6.32 8.17
C GLU A 35 24.40 6.88 6.93
N GLN A 36 25.72 6.62 6.82
CA GLN A 36 26.57 7.14 5.73
C GLN A 36 26.47 6.27 4.46
N ARG A 37 25.37 6.39 3.72
CA ARG A 37 25.03 5.58 2.53
C ARG A 37 26.19 5.35 1.55
N ASP A 38 26.94 6.39 1.22
CA ASP A 38 27.99 6.30 0.20
C ASP A 38 29.35 5.80 0.74
N ALA A 39 29.44 5.47 2.04
CA ALA A 39 30.66 4.94 2.64
C ALA A 39 30.88 3.46 2.26
N PRO A 40 32.04 3.08 1.68
CA PRO A 40 32.31 1.70 1.24
C PRO A 40 32.17 0.65 2.35
N GLU A 41 32.40 1.02 3.61
CA GLU A 41 32.22 0.16 4.78
C GLU A 41 30.75 -0.26 4.98
N VAL A 42 29.78 0.59 4.63
CA VAL A 42 28.34 0.32 4.81
C VAL A 42 27.90 -0.75 3.81
N THR A 43 28.27 -0.57 2.55
CA THR A 43 28.09 -1.59 1.50
C THR A 43 28.75 -2.91 1.92
N ALA A 44 30.01 -2.88 2.37
CA ALA A 44 30.73 -4.09 2.79
C ALA A 44 30.10 -4.81 4.00
N PHE A 45 29.47 -4.08 4.93
CA PHE A 45 28.70 -4.66 6.04
C PHE A 45 27.37 -5.26 5.55
N LEU A 46 26.61 -4.56 4.72
CA LEU A 46 25.33 -5.03 4.19
C LEU A 46 25.51 -6.25 3.28
N GLU A 47 26.53 -6.26 2.42
CA GLU A 47 26.93 -7.45 1.67
C GLU A 47 27.22 -8.63 2.60
N ALA A 48 28.06 -8.43 3.63
CA ALA A 48 28.42 -9.48 4.57
C ALA A 48 27.23 -10.01 5.40
N ALA A 49 26.28 -9.14 5.76
CA ALA A 49 25.05 -9.51 6.46
C ALA A 49 24.07 -10.27 5.55
N ASN A 50 23.91 -9.83 4.31
CA ASN A 50 23.13 -10.56 3.30
C ASN A 50 23.75 -11.92 2.97
N ASP A 51 25.08 -12.02 3.04
CA ASP A 51 25.81 -13.28 2.87
C ASP A 51 25.66 -14.24 4.05
N GLU A 52 25.60 -13.74 5.30
CA GLU A 52 25.24 -14.55 6.48
C GLU A 52 23.79 -15.06 6.36
N ALA A 53 22.85 -14.19 5.95
CA ALA A 53 21.47 -14.58 5.71
C ALA A 53 21.35 -15.66 4.61
N ARG A 54 22.00 -15.48 3.45
CA ARG A 54 22.05 -16.49 2.37
C ARG A 54 22.55 -17.84 2.89
N ARG A 55 23.63 -17.86 3.68
CA ARG A 55 24.19 -19.09 4.27
C ARG A 55 23.25 -19.74 5.29
N TRP A 56 22.44 -18.95 6.02
CA TRP A 56 21.44 -19.47 6.96
C TRP A 56 20.23 -20.09 6.23
N PHE A 57 19.78 -19.48 5.13
CA PHE A 57 18.63 -19.96 4.35
C PHE A 57 18.97 -21.06 3.33
N ALA A 58 20.23 -21.26 2.94
CA ALA A 58 20.61 -22.29 1.96
C ALA A 58 20.09 -23.72 2.26
N PRO A 59 20.03 -24.23 3.51
CA PRO A 59 19.40 -25.52 3.82
C PRO A 59 17.88 -25.59 3.60
N LEU A 60 17.24 -24.44 3.32
CA LEU A 60 15.80 -24.28 3.07
C LEU A 60 15.48 -23.88 1.62
N GLU A 61 16.48 -23.70 0.75
CA GLU A 61 16.32 -23.31 -0.67
C GLU A 61 15.33 -24.23 -1.40
N ASP A 62 15.48 -25.54 -1.19
CA ASP A 62 14.59 -26.63 -1.59
C ASP A 62 13.11 -26.42 -1.19
N LEU A 63 12.85 -25.80 -0.03
CA LEU A 63 11.51 -25.47 0.46
C LEU A 63 11.01 -24.14 -0.13
N THR A 64 11.89 -23.16 -0.30
CA THR A 64 11.58 -21.88 -0.96
C THR A 64 11.10 -22.11 -2.38
N GLU A 65 11.80 -22.93 -3.17
CA GLU A 65 11.39 -23.28 -4.55
C GLU A 65 10.03 -24.00 -4.58
N ARG A 66 9.78 -24.91 -3.64
CA ARG A 66 8.45 -25.57 -3.53
C ARG A 66 7.34 -24.61 -3.14
N LEU A 67 7.61 -23.60 -2.31
CA LEU A 67 6.64 -22.56 -1.94
C LEU A 67 6.38 -21.59 -3.11
N TYR A 68 7.43 -21.21 -3.84
CA TYR A 68 7.35 -20.36 -5.04
C TYR A 68 6.54 -21.04 -6.15
N HIS A 69 6.92 -22.27 -6.53
CA HIS A 69 6.16 -23.04 -7.52
C HIS A 69 4.74 -23.38 -7.04
N GLY A 70 4.53 -23.62 -5.74
CA GLY A 70 3.20 -23.78 -5.15
C GLY A 70 2.32 -22.54 -5.32
N HIS A 71 2.86 -21.36 -5.01
CA HIS A 71 2.18 -20.08 -5.25
C HIS A 71 1.85 -19.85 -6.73
N LEU A 72 2.81 -20.09 -7.63
CA LEU A 72 2.60 -19.97 -9.08
C LEU A 72 1.52 -20.93 -9.58
N ALA A 73 1.52 -22.19 -9.12
CA ALA A 73 0.57 -23.21 -9.54
C ALA A 73 -0.88 -22.96 -9.02
N ARG A 74 -1.07 -22.04 -8.07
CA ARG A 74 -2.39 -21.67 -7.52
C ARG A 74 -3.00 -20.41 -8.12
N ARG A 75 -2.22 -19.56 -8.80
CA ARG A 75 -2.68 -18.26 -9.34
C ARG A 75 -3.01 -18.34 -10.84
N GLU A 76 -3.98 -17.54 -11.28
CA GLU A 76 -4.12 -17.18 -12.70
C GLU A 76 -2.79 -16.52 -13.15
N LEU A 77 -1.99 -17.19 -14.00
CA LEU A 77 -0.77 -16.59 -14.56
C LEU A 77 -1.09 -15.54 -15.62
N ALA A 78 -2.21 -15.71 -16.35
CA ALA A 78 -2.84 -14.65 -17.14
C ALA A 78 -3.76 -13.80 -16.23
N VAL A 79 -4.04 -12.55 -16.64
CA VAL A 79 -4.86 -11.57 -15.90
C VAL A 79 -5.35 -10.53 -16.90
N HIS A 80 -6.51 -10.80 -17.49
CA HIS A 80 -7.21 -9.81 -18.31
C HIS A 80 -7.91 -8.80 -17.38
N GLY A 81 -7.64 -7.50 -17.59
CA GLY A 81 -8.32 -6.41 -16.91
C GLY A 81 -9.75 -6.19 -17.42
N LEU A 82 -10.59 -5.54 -16.63
CA LEU A 82 -11.98 -5.27 -17.03
C LEU A 82 -12.06 -4.10 -18.03
N PRO A 83 -12.69 -4.29 -19.21
CA PRO A 83 -12.99 -3.21 -20.14
C PRO A 83 -13.75 -2.08 -19.46
N THR A 84 -13.23 -0.86 -19.62
CA THR A 84 -13.77 0.35 -19.00
C THR A 84 -13.98 1.39 -20.09
N ALA A 85 -15.24 1.62 -20.44
CA ALA A 85 -15.64 2.69 -21.35
C ALA A 85 -15.35 4.05 -20.73
N LEU A 86 -14.53 4.84 -21.41
CA LEU A 86 -14.38 6.28 -21.25
C LEU A 86 -15.37 6.97 -22.21
N ASP A 87 -15.15 8.24 -22.57
CA ASP A 87 -16.07 8.99 -23.43
C ASP A 87 -15.97 8.52 -24.89
N HIS A 88 -14.75 8.28 -25.38
CA HIS A 88 -14.47 7.94 -26.77
C HIS A 88 -14.03 6.48 -26.97
N PHE A 89 -13.18 5.95 -26.10
CA PHE A 89 -12.64 4.59 -26.19
C PHE A 89 -13.00 3.75 -24.97
N THR A 90 -13.10 2.44 -25.18
CA THR A 90 -13.09 1.46 -24.09
C THR A 90 -11.67 0.95 -23.92
N VAL A 91 -11.12 1.10 -22.71
CA VAL A 91 -9.73 0.73 -22.39
C VAL A 91 -9.66 -0.45 -21.42
N TRP A 92 -8.62 -1.28 -21.57
CA TRP A 92 -8.25 -2.33 -20.62
C TRP A 92 -6.72 -2.53 -20.63
N SER A 93 -6.23 -3.36 -19.72
CA SER A 93 -4.89 -3.94 -19.89
C SER A 93 -4.93 -5.45 -19.84
N GLU A 94 -4.16 -6.04 -20.74
CA GLU A 94 -3.74 -7.41 -20.63
C GLU A 94 -2.32 -7.41 -20.09
N THR A 95 -1.87 -8.57 -19.64
CA THR A 95 -0.44 -8.84 -19.60
C THR A 95 -0.32 -10.24 -20.18
N ALA A 96 0.64 -10.45 -21.07
CA ALA A 96 0.91 -11.79 -21.58
C ALA A 96 1.37 -12.64 -20.38
N ALA A 97 0.98 -13.92 -20.33
CA ALA A 97 1.30 -14.76 -19.17
C ALA A 97 2.80 -14.77 -18.84
N ASP A 98 3.67 -14.42 -19.79
CA ASP A 98 5.13 -14.33 -19.78
C ASP A 98 5.73 -12.91 -19.54
N ALA A 99 4.92 -11.87 -19.31
CA ALA A 99 5.39 -10.48 -19.15
C ALA A 99 5.18 -9.93 -17.71
N ASP A 100 6.15 -9.20 -17.18
CA ASP A 100 6.11 -8.60 -15.83
C ASP A 100 5.21 -7.35 -15.78
N HIS A 101 5.07 -6.63 -16.90
CA HIS A 101 4.35 -5.37 -17.02
C HIS A 101 3.26 -5.42 -18.14
N PRO A 102 2.16 -4.66 -18.03
CA PRO A 102 1.02 -4.73 -18.96
C PRO A 102 1.21 -4.20 -20.38
N VAL A 103 0.38 -4.72 -21.29
CA VAL A 103 0.02 -4.05 -22.53
C VAL A 103 -1.36 -3.42 -22.35
N TRP A 104 -1.47 -2.12 -22.59
CA TRP A 104 -2.74 -1.39 -22.59
C TRP A 104 -3.36 -1.38 -23.97
N TRP A 105 -4.65 -1.70 -24.01
CA TRP A 105 -5.45 -1.88 -25.21
C TRP A 105 -6.65 -0.95 -25.19
N ARG A 106 -7.09 -0.53 -26.38
CA ARG A 106 -8.31 0.25 -26.57
C ARG A 106 -9.07 -0.18 -27.82
N HIS A 107 -10.35 0.13 -27.87
CA HIS A 107 -11.15 0.17 -29.09
C HIS A 107 -12.09 1.38 -29.04
N ALA A 108 -12.53 1.91 -30.18
CA ALA A 108 -13.56 2.96 -30.19
C ALA A 108 -14.87 2.42 -29.58
N ASN A 109 -15.59 3.24 -28.81
CA ASN A 109 -16.76 2.78 -28.04
C ASN A 109 -17.89 2.16 -28.89
N ASP A 110 -17.94 2.48 -30.19
CA ASP A 110 -18.91 1.98 -31.17
C ASP A 110 -18.39 0.84 -32.07
N ALA A 111 -17.08 0.55 -32.06
CA ALA A 111 -16.43 -0.44 -32.92
C ALA A 111 -15.52 -1.41 -32.13
N PRO A 112 -16.08 -2.32 -31.30
CA PRO A 112 -15.32 -3.21 -30.42
C PRO A 112 -14.37 -4.19 -31.13
N GLU A 113 -14.58 -4.44 -32.42
CA GLU A 113 -13.69 -5.22 -33.28
C GLU A 113 -12.38 -4.49 -33.64
N THR A 114 -12.28 -3.19 -33.39
CA THR A 114 -11.09 -2.35 -33.68
C THR A 114 -10.08 -2.31 -32.53
N ALA A 115 -9.91 -3.43 -31.83
CA ALA A 115 -9.00 -3.55 -30.69
C ALA A 115 -7.52 -3.36 -31.08
N GLU A 116 -6.91 -2.27 -30.59
CA GLU A 116 -5.51 -1.92 -30.82
C GLU A 116 -4.73 -1.77 -29.49
N PRO A 117 -3.46 -2.21 -29.43
CA PRO A 117 -2.59 -1.90 -28.30
C PRO A 117 -2.08 -0.46 -28.45
N PHE A 118 -2.11 0.34 -27.38
CA PHE A 118 -1.67 1.74 -27.42
C PHE A 118 -0.48 2.04 -26.50
N PHE A 119 -0.20 1.19 -25.50
CA PHE A 119 0.97 1.34 -24.63
C PHE A 119 1.44 -0.03 -24.09
N ASP A 120 2.52 -0.55 -24.68
CA ASP A 120 3.22 -1.75 -24.20
C ASP A 120 4.28 -1.34 -23.16
N THR A 121 4.01 -1.64 -21.89
CA THR A 121 4.92 -1.29 -20.80
C THR A 121 5.96 -2.38 -20.55
N GLN A 122 5.80 -3.59 -21.08
CA GLN A 122 6.85 -4.62 -21.07
C GLN A 122 7.97 -4.27 -22.04
N ALA A 123 7.62 -3.80 -23.24
CA ALA A 123 8.59 -3.26 -24.20
C ALA A 123 9.29 -2.01 -23.65
N ARG A 124 8.58 -1.19 -22.85
CA ARG A 124 9.16 0.00 -22.21
C ARG A 124 10.16 -0.33 -21.10
N ALA A 125 9.82 -1.28 -20.23
CA ALA A 125 10.66 -1.69 -19.09
C ALA A 125 11.95 -2.42 -19.49
N ARG A 126 11.97 -3.06 -20.66
CA ARG A 126 12.94 -4.08 -21.10
C ARG A 126 14.42 -3.78 -20.83
N ASP A 127 14.85 -2.54 -21.02
CA ASP A 127 16.25 -2.14 -20.94
C ASP A 127 16.64 -1.54 -19.57
N SER A 128 15.72 -1.55 -18.60
CA SER A 128 15.90 -1.01 -17.24
C SER A 128 15.90 -2.13 -16.19
N ALA A 129 16.72 -1.99 -15.13
CA ALA A 129 16.77 -2.97 -14.04
C ALA A 129 15.62 -2.81 -13.02
N PHE A 130 15.00 -1.63 -13.01
CA PHE A 130 13.76 -1.29 -12.31
C PHE A 130 12.90 -0.48 -13.30
N PHE A 131 11.57 -0.61 -13.20
CA PHE A 131 10.65 0.20 -13.99
C PHE A 131 9.30 0.32 -13.26
N GLU A 132 8.93 1.53 -12.88
CA GLU A 132 7.63 1.86 -12.31
C GLU A 132 6.95 2.98 -13.09
N ILE A 133 5.62 2.94 -13.17
CA ILE A 133 4.78 4.00 -13.75
C ILE A 133 4.03 4.66 -12.60
N GLY A 134 4.30 5.95 -12.39
CA GLY A 134 3.68 6.74 -11.32
C GLY A 134 2.19 6.95 -11.57
N ASP A 135 1.85 7.51 -12.74
CA ASP A 135 0.49 7.75 -13.18
C ASP A 135 0.37 7.69 -14.72
N MET A 136 -0.87 7.57 -15.23
CA MET A 136 -1.21 7.55 -16.66
C MET A 136 -2.49 8.35 -16.92
N ALA A 137 -2.35 9.53 -17.53
CA ALA A 137 -3.45 10.44 -17.82
C ALA A 137 -3.69 10.58 -19.33
N LEU A 138 -4.87 10.18 -19.79
CA LEU A 138 -5.36 10.45 -21.15
C LEU A 138 -5.90 11.88 -21.26
N SER A 139 -5.68 12.53 -22.41
CA SER A 139 -6.27 13.83 -22.73
C SER A 139 -7.81 13.75 -22.80
N PRO A 140 -8.55 14.87 -22.69
CA PRO A 140 -10.02 14.85 -22.68
C PRO A 140 -10.69 14.31 -23.96
N ASP A 141 -9.96 14.31 -25.08
CA ASP A 141 -10.33 13.75 -26.38
C ASP A 141 -9.76 12.33 -26.61
N GLU A 142 -9.02 11.80 -25.63
CA GLU A 142 -8.39 10.47 -25.62
C GLU A 142 -7.39 10.21 -26.78
N THR A 143 -6.85 11.27 -27.40
CA THR A 143 -5.85 11.18 -28.48
C THR A 143 -4.40 11.19 -27.98
N TRP A 144 -4.14 11.69 -26.77
CA TRP A 144 -2.81 11.70 -26.16
C TRP A 144 -2.77 10.93 -24.84
N LEU A 145 -1.66 10.21 -24.61
CA LEU A 145 -1.31 9.62 -23.32
C LEU A 145 -0.11 10.35 -22.71
N ALA A 146 -0.30 10.93 -21.53
CA ALA A 146 0.78 11.35 -20.64
C ALA A 146 1.02 10.26 -19.58
N TRP A 147 2.27 10.01 -19.20
CA TRP A 147 2.63 9.17 -18.05
C TRP A 147 3.93 9.62 -17.41
N THR A 148 4.08 9.24 -16.15
CA THR A 148 5.30 9.35 -15.36
C THR A 148 5.97 8.00 -15.24
N GLU A 149 7.29 7.93 -15.37
CA GLU A 149 8.08 6.70 -15.17
C GLU A 149 9.35 6.93 -14.35
N ASP A 150 9.66 5.97 -13.48
CA ASP A 150 10.88 5.84 -12.67
C ASP A 150 11.63 4.58 -13.13
N THR A 151 12.96 4.65 -13.23
CA THR A 151 13.86 3.55 -13.62
C THR A 151 14.97 3.25 -12.60
N GLN A 152 14.95 3.93 -11.45
CA GLN A 152 15.93 3.83 -10.35
C GLN A 152 15.30 3.36 -9.03
N GLY A 153 14.00 3.55 -8.84
CA GLY A 153 13.29 3.19 -7.60
C GLY A 153 13.55 4.18 -6.47
N ASP A 154 13.80 5.44 -6.79
CA ASP A 154 13.95 6.56 -5.85
C ASP A 154 12.67 7.42 -5.74
N GLU A 155 11.59 7.01 -6.41
CA GLU A 155 10.31 7.73 -6.52
C GLU A 155 10.41 9.09 -7.25
N ILE A 156 11.48 9.36 -8.02
CA ILE A 156 11.60 10.58 -8.85
C ILE A 156 11.29 10.27 -10.32
N PHE A 157 10.30 10.95 -10.88
CA PHE A 157 9.70 10.57 -12.16
C PHE A 157 10.10 11.47 -13.34
N ALA A 158 10.14 10.88 -14.53
CA ALA A 158 10.20 11.57 -15.82
C ALA A 158 8.82 11.62 -16.49
N LEU A 159 8.41 12.79 -16.99
CA LEU A 159 7.18 12.97 -17.77
C LEU A 159 7.41 12.64 -19.23
N TRP A 160 6.57 11.75 -19.77
CA TRP A 160 6.51 11.42 -21.18
C TRP A 160 5.11 11.63 -21.75
N LEU A 161 5.04 11.91 -23.05
CA LEU A 161 3.82 12.16 -23.80
C LEU A 161 3.86 11.41 -25.15
N LYS A 162 2.76 10.77 -25.52
CA LYS A 162 2.61 9.98 -26.75
C LYS A 162 1.27 10.29 -27.44
N TYR A 163 1.31 10.51 -28.76
CA TYR A 163 0.10 10.57 -29.58
C TYR A 163 -0.33 9.14 -29.97
N LEU A 164 -1.62 8.82 -29.80
CA LEU A 164 -2.11 7.45 -29.87
C LEU A 164 -2.64 7.06 -31.27
N PRO A 165 -2.51 5.78 -31.69
CA PRO A 165 -1.97 4.66 -30.92
C PRO A 165 -0.44 4.60 -30.88
N ASP A 166 0.26 4.98 -31.96
CA ASP A 166 1.61 4.46 -32.26
C ASP A 166 2.70 5.52 -32.53
N ALA A 167 2.48 6.80 -32.20
CA ALA A 167 3.57 7.77 -32.35
C ALA A 167 4.75 7.47 -31.41
N PRO A 168 6.00 7.83 -31.77
CA PRO A 168 7.13 7.75 -30.86
C PRO A 168 6.88 8.56 -29.56
N PRO A 169 7.30 8.05 -28.39
CA PRO A 169 7.14 8.75 -27.13
C PRO A 169 8.15 9.91 -27.00
N VAL A 170 7.71 11.03 -26.43
CA VAL A 170 8.55 12.23 -26.22
C VAL A 170 8.62 12.54 -24.73
N LYS A 171 9.84 12.60 -24.17
CA LYS A 171 10.09 13.10 -22.81
C LYS A 171 9.92 14.62 -22.79
N LEU A 172 9.18 15.13 -21.83
CA LEU A 172 8.96 16.57 -21.65
C LEU A 172 9.69 17.13 -20.43
N LEU A 173 9.67 16.42 -19.31
CA LEU A 173 10.30 16.83 -18.04
C LEU A 173 10.98 15.64 -17.34
N ASP A 174 11.86 15.98 -16.40
CA ASP A 174 12.34 15.15 -15.30
C ASP A 174 12.23 15.95 -13.99
N ASP A 175 12.57 15.29 -12.87
CA ASP A 175 12.54 15.86 -11.52
C ASP A 175 11.13 16.35 -11.12
N ILE A 176 10.16 15.44 -11.26
CA ILE A 176 8.76 15.64 -10.89
C ILE A 176 8.21 14.48 -10.05
N GLY A 177 7.11 14.74 -9.34
CA GLY A 177 6.32 13.70 -8.69
C GLY A 177 5.46 12.89 -9.68
N PRO A 178 4.83 11.80 -9.21
CA PRO A 178 4.11 10.87 -10.07
C PRO A 178 2.79 11.42 -10.63
N GLU A 179 2.07 12.27 -9.89
CA GLU A 179 0.67 12.64 -10.18
C GLU A 179 0.50 13.49 -11.45
N LEU A 180 -0.46 13.11 -12.31
CA LEU A 180 -0.78 13.83 -13.55
C LEU A 180 -2.28 14.10 -13.69
N CYS A 181 -2.67 15.36 -13.99
CA CYS A 181 -4.05 15.67 -14.33
C CYS A 181 -4.19 16.60 -15.54
N TRP A 182 -4.85 16.13 -16.59
CA TRP A 182 -5.27 16.98 -17.70
C TRP A 182 -6.37 17.96 -17.29
N ALA A 183 -6.23 19.21 -17.70
CA ALA A 183 -7.31 20.18 -17.77
C ALA A 183 -8.30 19.84 -18.90
N GLU A 184 -9.46 20.49 -18.91
CA GLU A 184 -10.52 20.34 -19.93
C GLU A 184 -10.43 21.41 -21.03
N ASP A 185 -9.28 22.07 -21.16
CA ASP A 185 -8.93 22.93 -22.29
C ASP A 185 -8.39 22.11 -23.49
N GLY A 186 -7.91 20.88 -23.24
CA GLY A 186 -7.26 20.01 -24.22
C GLY A 186 -5.78 20.30 -24.44
N THR A 187 -5.16 21.19 -23.66
CA THR A 187 -3.77 21.67 -23.87
C THR A 187 -2.94 21.82 -22.61
N THR A 188 -3.53 21.80 -21.41
CA THR A 188 -2.79 21.98 -20.15
C THR A 188 -2.79 20.70 -19.32
N LEU A 189 -1.60 20.30 -18.87
CA LEU A 189 -1.36 19.21 -17.93
C LEU A 189 -0.89 19.78 -16.59
N LEU A 190 -1.35 19.22 -15.47
CA LEU A 190 -0.89 19.58 -14.12
C LEU A 190 -0.06 18.44 -13.53
N PHE A 191 0.97 18.79 -12.77
CA PHE A 191 1.91 17.86 -12.12
C PHE A 191 2.46 18.42 -10.79
N THR A 192 3.03 17.57 -9.94
CA THR A 192 3.69 17.95 -8.68
C THR A 192 5.22 17.99 -8.80
N ARG A 193 5.89 18.77 -7.96
CA ARG A 193 7.33 18.62 -7.66
C ARG A 193 7.58 18.42 -6.18
N PHE A 194 8.66 17.70 -5.88
CA PHE A 194 9.11 17.40 -4.53
C PHE A 194 10.09 18.44 -3.99
N ASP A 195 10.17 18.54 -2.67
CA ASP A 195 11.27 19.21 -1.97
C ASP A 195 12.42 18.23 -1.66
N ALA A 196 13.46 18.73 -0.98
CA ALA A 196 14.64 17.95 -0.60
C ALA A 196 14.35 16.77 0.36
N THR A 197 13.13 16.66 0.91
CA THR A 197 12.66 15.55 1.76
C THR A 197 11.69 14.61 1.04
N GLN A 198 11.57 14.73 -0.29
CA GLN A 198 10.60 14.02 -1.14
C GLN A 198 9.12 14.28 -0.82
N ARG A 199 8.81 15.39 -0.12
CA ARG A 199 7.42 15.84 0.10
C ARG A 199 6.94 16.65 -1.12
N PRO A 200 5.72 16.42 -1.65
CA PRO A 200 5.19 17.21 -2.77
C PRO A 200 4.86 18.63 -2.29
N GLU A 201 5.78 19.56 -2.55
CA GLU A 201 5.70 20.94 -2.06
C GLU A 201 4.98 21.89 -3.03
N SER A 202 4.94 21.56 -4.33
CA SER A 202 4.46 22.50 -5.35
C SER A 202 3.69 21.82 -6.48
N ILE A 203 2.60 22.46 -6.91
CA ILE A 203 1.79 22.06 -8.07
C ILE A 203 2.01 23.06 -9.20
N TRP A 204 2.28 22.54 -10.39
CA TRP A 204 2.64 23.28 -11.59
C TRP A 204 1.64 22.99 -12.72
N ARG A 205 1.45 23.94 -13.64
CA ARG A 205 0.80 23.72 -14.94
C ARG A 205 1.83 23.73 -16.06
N LEU A 206 1.65 22.82 -17.00
CA LEU A 206 2.41 22.68 -18.23
C LEU A 206 1.46 22.92 -19.40
N SER A 207 1.59 24.07 -20.06
CA SER A 207 0.83 24.39 -21.28
C SER A 207 1.59 23.82 -22.48
N LEU A 208 0.90 23.04 -23.32
CA LEU A 208 1.51 22.19 -24.35
C LEU A 208 1.09 22.58 -25.77
N ARG A 209 2.06 22.61 -26.68
CA ARG A 209 1.84 22.69 -28.14
C ARG A 209 1.65 21.28 -28.69
N LEU A 210 0.42 20.77 -28.66
CA LEU A 210 0.07 19.40 -29.08
C LEU A 210 0.03 19.23 -30.61
N THR A 211 1.19 19.36 -31.26
CA THR A 211 1.34 19.05 -32.69
C THR A 211 1.83 17.61 -32.86
N ALA A 212 0.96 16.68 -33.25
CA ALA A 212 1.36 15.29 -33.46
C ALA A 212 2.36 15.15 -34.63
N PRO A 213 3.40 14.28 -34.53
CA PRO A 213 3.78 13.42 -33.40
C PRO A 213 4.77 14.08 -32.40
N SER A 214 5.05 15.38 -32.53
CA SER A 214 6.12 16.08 -31.82
C SER A 214 5.55 17.21 -30.93
N PRO A 215 4.95 16.87 -29.77
CA PRO A 215 4.50 17.87 -28.82
C PRO A 215 5.68 18.64 -28.22
N SER A 216 5.45 19.88 -27.81
CA SER A 216 6.42 20.64 -26.99
C SER A 216 5.75 21.33 -25.82
N ILE A 217 6.56 21.67 -24.81
CA ILE A 217 6.19 22.67 -23.81
C ILE A 217 6.06 24.03 -24.51
N ASP A 218 5.08 24.83 -24.10
CA ASP A 218 4.99 26.26 -24.43
C ASP A 218 5.43 27.12 -23.24
N HIS A 219 4.85 26.84 -22.06
CA HIS A 219 5.10 27.54 -20.83
C HIS A 219 4.84 26.62 -19.63
N GLU A 220 5.63 26.77 -18.58
CA GLU A 220 5.46 26.10 -17.29
C GLU A 220 5.21 27.16 -16.20
N ALA A 221 4.21 26.97 -15.34
CA ALA A 221 3.88 27.94 -14.29
C ALA A 221 3.52 27.28 -12.96
N LEU A 222 4.10 27.78 -11.87
CA LEU A 222 3.72 27.44 -10.51
C LEU A 222 2.28 27.89 -10.22
N ILE A 223 1.44 26.98 -9.72
CA ILE A 223 0.03 27.25 -9.35
C ILE A 223 -0.11 27.42 -7.84
N LEU A 224 0.51 26.52 -7.07
CA LEU A 224 0.43 26.45 -5.61
C LEU A 224 1.76 25.92 -5.06
N HIS A 225 2.21 26.47 -3.93
CA HIS A 225 3.41 26.05 -3.20
C HIS A 225 3.05 26.02 -1.71
N GLU A 226 3.18 24.84 -1.10
CA GLU A 226 3.00 24.60 0.32
C GLU A 226 4.31 24.73 1.09
N LYS A 227 4.36 25.75 1.95
CA LYS A 227 5.53 26.14 2.74
C LYS A 227 5.59 25.46 4.10
N ASP A 228 4.51 24.83 4.52
CA ASP A 228 4.43 24.10 5.78
C ASP A 228 4.87 22.64 5.54
N PRO A 229 6.00 22.18 6.13
CA PRO A 229 6.54 20.84 5.88
C PRO A 229 5.72 19.72 6.54
N GLU A 230 4.66 20.02 7.29
CA GLU A 230 3.68 19.01 7.71
C GLU A 230 2.66 18.70 6.59
N PHE A 231 2.47 19.62 5.65
CA PHE A 231 1.42 19.54 4.62
C PHE A 231 1.95 19.08 3.26
N TRP A 232 1.21 18.15 2.66
CA TRP A 232 1.48 17.54 1.36
C TRP A 232 0.52 18.11 0.32
N LEU A 233 1.01 18.44 -0.88
CA LEU A 233 0.16 18.78 -2.02
C LEU A 233 -0.22 17.54 -2.83
N GLY A 234 -1.52 17.44 -3.15
CA GLY A 234 -2.06 16.49 -4.13
C GLY A 234 -2.97 17.19 -5.15
N LEU A 235 -3.10 16.62 -6.34
CA LEU A 235 -3.92 17.18 -7.42
C LEU A 235 -4.93 16.20 -8.02
N GLY A 236 -6.02 16.74 -8.56
CA GLY A 236 -7.07 15.93 -9.18
C GLY A 236 -8.14 16.76 -9.88
N LYS A 237 -9.24 16.08 -10.25
CA LYS A 237 -10.36 16.66 -11.00
C LYS A 237 -11.69 16.11 -10.48
N THR A 238 -12.65 17.00 -10.23
CA THR A 238 -14.02 16.64 -9.82
C THR A 238 -14.68 15.75 -10.86
N ARG A 239 -15.62 14.88 -10.45
CA ARG A 239 -16.30 13.95 -11.36
C ARG A 239 -17.12 14.62 -12.44
N SER A 240 -17.62 15.84 -12.18
CA SER A 240 -18.26 16.70 -13.20
C SER A 240 -17.31 17.20 -14.28
N ARG A 241 -16.00 17.05 -14.09
CA ARG A 241 -14.90 17.67 -14.84
C ARG A 241 -14.90 19.20 -14.89
N GLU A 242 -15.84 19.90 -14.24
CA GLU A 242 -15.88 21.37 -14.25
C GLU A 242 -14.70 22.01 -13.49
N TRP A 243 -14.17 21.32 -12.47
CA TRP A 243 -13.14 21.83 -11.57
C TRP A 243 -11.96 20.88 -11.42
N LEU A 244 -10.76 21.44 -11.53
CA LEU A 244 -9.52 20.91 -10.97
C LEU A 244 -9.49 21.19 -9.47
N VAL A 245 -8.99 20.22 -8.72
CA VAL A 245 -8.92 20.19 -7.26
C VAL A 245 -7.45 20.13 -6.87
N LEU A 246 -6.96 21.11 -6.12
CA LEU A 246 -5.61 21.16 -5.60
C LEU A 246 -5.72 21.13 -4.06
N GLU A 247 -5.29 20.03 -3.44
CA GLU A 247 -5.43 19.82 -2.00
C GLU A 247 -4.08 20.01 -1.31
N SER A 248 -4.08 20.71 -0.17
CA SER A 248 -3.01 20.69 0.82
C SER A 248 -3.53 19.96 2.06
N ALA A 249 -2.84 18.93 2.54
CA ALA A 249 -3.29 18.15 3.70
C ALA A 249 -2.12 17.70 4.61
N SER A 250 -2.34 17.79 5.92
CA SER A 250 -1.57 17.07 6.95
C SER A 250 -2.27 15.73 7.27
N LYS A 251 -1.91 15.06 8.37
CA LYS A 251 -2.64 13.88 8.87
C LYS A 251 -3.99 14.22 9.55
N ASP A 252 -4.30 15.49 9.81
CA ASP A 252 -5.48 15.91 10.59
C ASP A 252 -6.19 17.18 10.09
N THR A 253 -5.66 17.84 9.04
CA THR A 253 -6.10 19.16 8.58
C THR A 253 -5.98 19.26 7.06
N SER A 254 -6.97 19.82 6.36
CA SER A 254 -6.88 20.05 4.90
C SER A 254 -7.35 21.43 4.42
N GLU A 255 -6.87 21.82 3.23
CA GLU A 255 -7.18 23.08 2.54
C GLU A 255 -7.22 22.87 1.02
N THR A 256 -8.42 22.97 0.45
CA THR A 256 -8.63 22.81 -1.00
C THR A 256 -8.66 24.14 -1.74
N HIS A 257 -7.95 24.17 -2.87
CA HIS A 257 -8.00 25.21 -3.89
C HIS A 257 -8.63 24.67 -5.18
N LEU A 258 -9.41 25.51 -5.86
CA LEU A 258 -10.20 25.15 -7.04
C LEU A 258 -9.80 26.00 -8.25
N VAL A 259 -9.61 25.35 -9.40
CA VAL A 259 -9.38 26.00 -10.70
C VAL A 259 -10.43 25.47 -11.69
N PRO A 260 -11.15 26.32 -12.46
CA PRO A 260 -12.06 25.84 -13.49
C PRO A 260 -11.29 25.07 -14.56
N ALA A 261 -11.65 23.81 -14.81
CA ALA A 261 -10.83 22.92 -15.63
C ALA A 261 -10.77 23.34 -17.10
N ARG A 262 -11.78 24.07 -17.61
CA ARG A 262 -11.78 24.66 -18.97
C ARG A 262 -11.08 26.02 -19.07
N ALA A 263 -10.52 26.52 -17.96
CA ALA A 263 -9.76 27.77 -17.92
C ALA A 263 -8.60 27.67 -16.90
N PRO A 264 -7.62 26.77 -17.11
CA PRO A 264 -6.56 26.46 -16.14
C PRO A 264 -5.58 27.62 -15.87
N ASP A 265 -5.58 28.67 -16.70
CA ASP A 265 -4.88 29.93 -16.41
C ASP A 265 -5.49 30.73 -15.23
N SER A 266 -6.72 30.40 -14.81
CA SER A 266 -7.43 31.10 -13.75
C SER A 266 -6.72 31.01 -12.39
N ALA A 267 -6.59 32.14 -11.70
CA ALA A 267 -6.04 32.17 -10.34
C ALA A 267 -6.83 31.26 -9.36
N PRO A 268 -6.16 30.33 -8.64
CA PRO A 268 -6.81 29.38 -7.74
C PRO A 268 -7.74 30.02 -6.73
N TRP A 269 -8.93 29.45 -6.59
CA TRP A 269 -9.90 29.84 -5.57
C TRP A 269 -9.79 28.91 -4.37
N ARG A 270 -9.21 29.39 -3.26
CA ARG A 270 -9.29 28.69 -1.99
C ARG A 270 -10.75 28.54 -1.55
N PHE A 271 -11.22 27.29 -1.43
CA PHE A 271 -12.61 26.95 -1.12
C PHE A 271 -12.96 27.30 0.33
N GLN A 272 -12.14 26.82 1.27
CA GLN A 272 -12.24 27.08 2.69
C GLN A 272 -10.81 27.06 3.27
N PRO A 273 -10.38 28.05 4.07
CA PRO A 273 -9.06 28.01 4.72
C PRO A 273 -8.96 26.86 5.74
N ARG A 274 -7.74 26.33 5.92
CA ARG A 274 -7.44 25.33 6.96
C ARG A 274 -7.83 25.81 8.37
N GLU A 275 -8.25 24.85 9.17
CA GLU A 275 -8.61 24.99 10.59
C GLU A 275 -8.05 23.73 11.28
N ALA A 276 -7.22 23.88 12.32
CA ALA A 276 -6.45 22.75 12.85
C ALA A 276 -7.34 21.63 13.39
N GLY A 277 -7.04 20.38 13.04
CA GLY A 277 -7.88 19.21 13.32
C GLY A 277 -9.16 19.14 12.48
N VAL A 278 -9.27 19.99 11.44
CA VAL A 278 -10.41 19.98 10.51
C VAL A 278 -10.00 19.47 9.14
N GLU A 279 -10.46 18.26 8.86
CA GLU A 279 -10.35 17.63 7.56
C GLU A 279 -11.63 17.85 6.77
N TYR A 280 -11.48 18.09 5.47
CA TYR A 280 -12.57 18.00 4.53
C TYR A 280 -12.10 17.58 3.12
N ALA A 281 -12.97 16.87 2.40
CA ALA A 281 -12.79 16.52 0.99
C ALA A 281 -14.02 16.96 0.18
N ILE A 282 -13.84 17.29 -1.10
CA ILE A 282 -14.92 17.81 -1.97
C ILE A 282 -15.05 17.10 -3.31
N ASP A 283 -16.28 17.04 -3.82
CA ASP A 283 -16.58 16.78 -5.24
C ASP A 283 -17.73 17.67 -5.71
N HIS A 284 -17.89 17.81 -7.03
CA HIS A 284 -18.86 18.68 -7.66
C HIS A 284 -19.89 17.91 -8.49
N ARG A 285 -21.18 18.18 -8.22
CA ARG A 285 -22.30 17.95 -9.12
C ARG A 285 -22.69 19.32 -9.71
N PRO A 286 -23.00 19.45 -11.01
CA PRO A 286 -23.36 20.73 -11.63
C PRO A 286 -24.23 21.63 -10.74
N GLY A 287 -23.66 22.74 -10.26
CA GLY A 287 -24.31 23.72 -9.40
C GLY A 287 -24.11 23.58 -7.88
N HIS A 288 -23.58 22.46 -7.37
CA HIS A 288 -23.32 22.25 -5.95
C HIS A 288 -22.06 21.40 -5.68
N PHE A 289 -21.19 21.89 -4.80
CA PHE A 289 -20.17 21.07 -4.14
C PHE A 289 -20.79 20.25 -3.00
N TYR A 290 -20.38 18.99 -2.92
CA TYR A 290 -20.54 18.17 -1.73
C TYR A 290 -19.24 18.22 -0.93
N VAL A 291 -19.35 18.39 0.38
CA VAL A 291 -18.23 18.46 1.31
C VAL A 291 -18.41 17.35 2.35
N LEU A 292 -17.46 16.43 2.41
CA LEU A 292 -17.33 15.49 3.54
C LEU A 292 -16.38 16.11 4.55
N HIS A 293 -16.74 16.20 5.83
CA HIS A 293 -15.88 16.85 6.84
C HIS A 293 -16.10 16.36 8.28
N ASN A 294 -15.05 16.43 9.11
CA ASN A 294 -15.07 16.09 10.53
C ASN A 294 -15.44 17.28 11.45
N ARG A 295 -15.39 18.53 10.97
CA ARG A 295 -15.44 19.83 11.73
C ARG A 295 -16.43 19.97 12.90
N HIS A 296 -17.57 19.29 12.87
CA HIS A 296 -18.62 19.42 13.91
C HIS A 296 -18.90 18.10 14.65
N ALA A 297 -18.14 17.06 14.33
CA ALA A 297 -18.09 15.79 15.02
C ALA A 297 -16.70 15.19 14.74
N PRO A 298 -15.67 15.50 15.56
CA PRO A 298 -14.28 15.13 15.26
C PRO A 298 -14.04 13.62 15.06
N THR A 299 -14.97 12.79 15.49
CA THR A 299 -14.93 11.34 15.31
C THR A 299 -15.80 10.82 14.16
N SER A 300 -16.57 11.64 13.44
CA SER A 300 -17.60 11.19 12.48
C SER A 300 -17.93 12.19 11.38
N ASP A 301 -17.78 11.77 10.13
CA ASP A 301 -17.99 12.66 8.98
C ASP A 301 -19.44 13.11 8.81
N SER A 302 -19.59 14.41 8.48
CA SER A 302 -20.83 15.00 7.98
C SER A 302 -20.71 15.33 6.50
N ILE A 303 -21.80 15.15 5.75
CA ILE A 303 -21.94 15.66 4.38
C ILE A 303 -22.70 16.98 4.42
N ALA A 304 -22.08 18.04 3.93
CA ALA A 304 -22.73 19.31 3.60
C ALA A 304 -22.82 19.50 2.08
N ALA A 305 -23.78 20.31 1.65
CA ALA A 305 -23.90 20.77 0.26
C ALA A 305 -23.81 22.30 0.21
N THR A 306 -23.07 22.85 -0.74
CA THR A 306 -22.91 24.31 -0.91
C THR A 306 -22.79 24.70 -2.38
N ARG A 307 -23.18 25.93 -2.73
CA ARG A 307 -23.10 26.45 -4.10
C ARG A 307 -21.73 27.07 -4.38
N PRO A 308 -21.20 26.97 -5.62
CA PRO A 308 -19.95 27.62 -6.03
C PRO A 308 -20.07 29.15 -5.86
N THR A 309 -19.46 29.72 -4.82
CA THR A 309 -19.57 31.14 -4.48
C THR A 309 -18.27 31.70 -3.91
N ARG A 310 -17.50 32.45 -4.73
CA ARG A 310 -16.19 33.04 -4.34
C ARG A 310 -16.28 34.08 -3.22
N THR A 311 -17.46 34.59 -2.90
CA THR A 311 -17.69 35.70 -1.97
C THR A 311 -17.97 35.27 -0.53
N ARG A 312 -18.10 33.96 -0.25
CA ARG A 312 -18.43 33.45 1.08
C ARG A 312 -17.46 32.35 1.49
N THR A 313 -16.57 32.62 2.45
CA THR A 313 -15.96 31.54 3.24
C THR A 313 -17.07 30.75 3.92
N ALA A 314 -16.91 29.43 4.01
CA ALA A 314 -18.01 28.53 4.34
C ALA A 314 -18.25 28.44 5.86
N ARG A 315 -18.53 29.58 6.51
CA ARG A 315 -18.92 29.68 7.93
C ARG A 315 -20.25 29.00 8.26
N HIS A 316 -20.99 28.57 7.25
CA HIS A 316 -22.26 27.84 7.39
C HIS A 316 -22.30 26.72 6.34
N TRP A 317 -21.62 25.62 6.63
CA TRP A 317 -21.95 24.32 6.04
C TRP A 317 -23.26 23.84 6.68
N SER A 318 -24.32 23.70 5.87
CA SER A 318 -25.58 23.09 6.31
C SER A 318 -25.48 21.58 6.13
N ASN A 319 -25.23 20.86 7.23
CA ASN A 319 -25.14 19.39 7.22
C ASN A 319 -26.45 18.78 6.67
N THR A 320 -26.32 18.06 5.55
CA THR A 320 -27.43 17.35 4.89
C THR A 320 -27.57 15.91 5.36
N ALA A 321 -26.47 15.31 5.84
CA ALA A 321 -26.45 14.05 6.57
C ALA A 321 -25.24 13.99 7.52
N THR A 322 -25.44 13.50 8.73
CA THR A 322 -24.35 12.98 9.57
C THR A 322 -24.17 11.49 9.26
N THR A 323 -22.93 11.01 9.28
CA THR A 323 -22.60 9.61 9.01
C THR A 323 -21.88 8.98 10.21
N PRO A 324 -21.86 7.64 10.35
CA PRO A 324 -21.13 6.98 11.44
C PRO A 324 -19.62 7.27 11.37
N PRO A 325 -18.87 6.99 12.46
CA PRO A 325 -17.42 7.13 12.47
C PRO A 325 -16.75 6.17 11.46
N TRP A 326 -16.34 6.66 10.28
CA TRP A 326 -15.00 6.48 9.67
C TRP A 326 -14.90 6.93 8.19
N ARG A 327 -13.67 7.30 7.79
CA ARG A 327 -13.23 8.02 6.59
C ARG A 327 -12.68 7.06 5.53
N ALA A 328 -13.26 7.04 4.32
CA ALA A 328 -12.68 6.40 3.12
C ALA A 328 -13.35 6.90 1.83
N SER A 329 -13.23 8.20 1.56
CA SER A 329 -14.03 8.89 0.54
C SER A 329 -13.43 8.80 -0.86
N THR A 330 -13.88 7.82 -1.64
CA THR A 330 -14.11 8.07 -3.08
C THR A 330 -15.51 8.68 -3.21
N PRO A 331 -15.67 9.96 -3.62
CA PRO A 331 -16.98 10.58 -3.75
C PRO A 331 -17.69 10.13 -5.04
N SER A 332 -18.21 8.90 -5.07
CA SER A 332 -19.10 8.44 -6.15
C SER A 332 -20.53 8.99 -5.99
N LEU A 333 -21.22 9.26 -7.11
CA LEU A 333 -22.58 9.79 -7.12
C LEU A 333 -23.52 8.98 -6.24
N GLY A 334 -24.18 9.67 -5.31
CA GLY A 334 -25.21 9.09 -4.47
C GLY A 334 -24.77 7.85 -3.68
N ALA A 335 -23.46 7.59 -3.59
CA ALA A 335 -22.87 6.38 -3.06
C ALA A 335 -21.57 6.73 -2.34
N GLY A 336 -21.70 7.41 -1.19
CA GLY A 336 -20.58 7.65 -0.31
C GLY A 336 -20.14 6.36 0.37
N ALA A 337 -18.86 6.00 0.24
CA ALA A 337 -18.25 4.86 0.91
C ALA A 337 -18.07 5.08 2.43
N HIS A 338 -19.16 5.43 3.14
CA HIS A 338 -19.19 5.53 4.59
C HIS A 338 -18.94 4.14 5.18
N ARG A 339 -17.86 3.98 5.93
CA ARG A 339 -17.43 2.68 6.44
C ARG A 339 -17.91 2.48 7.88
N ALA A 340 -18.16 1.21 8.19
CA ALA A 340 -18.42 0.66 9.53
C ALA A 340 -19.67 1.13 10.31
N ARG A 341 -20.15 0.19 11.13
CA ARG A 341 -20.89 0.46 12.38
C ARG A 341 -20.00 -0.09 13.49
N PRO A 342 -19.63 0.67 14.54
CA PRO A 342 -18.57 0.29 15.49
C PRO A 342 -18.72 -1.10 16.14
N SER A 343 -19.94 -1.62 16.26
CA SER A 343 -20.23 -2.90 16.90
C SER A 343 -19.89 -4.16 16.07
N ARG A 344 -19.23 -4.06 14.91
CA ARG A 344 -18.85 -5.22 14.07
C ARG A 344 -17.45 -5.19 13.46
N SER A 345 -16.70 -4.10 13.59
CA SER A 345 -15.34 -3.95 13.01
C SER A 345 -15.23 -4.40 11.55
N GLN A 346 -16.12 -3.86 10.72
CA GLN A 346 -16.39 -4.33 9.36
C GLN A 346 -16.71 -3.15 8.43
N VAL A 347 -15.90 -3.02 7.37
CA VAL A 347 -16.12 -2.12 6.24
C VAL A 347 -17.48 -2.38 5.58
N ARG A 348 -18.15 -1.31 5.13
CA ARG A 348 -19.36 -1.38 4.30
C ARG A 348 -19.37 -0.17 3.36
N LEU A 349 -20.26 -0.21 2.39
CA LEU A 349 -20.59 0.92 1.51
C LEU A 349 -22.03 1.38 1.78
N ARG A 350 -22.31 2.67 1.53
CA ARG A 350 -23.62 3.30 1.74
C ARG A 350 -24.05 4.06 0.49
N VAL A 351 -25.35 4.11 0.24
CA VAL A 351 -25.99 4.76 -0.91
C VAL A 351 -26.94 5.80 -0.38
N ILE A 352 -26.64 7.06 -0.68
CA ILE A 352 -27.36 8.28 -0.28
C ILE A 352 -27.82 8.98 -1.57
N GLU A 353 -28.94 8.56 -2.13
CA GLU A 353 -29.45 9.13 -3.38
C GLU A 353 -30.07 10.52 -3.15
N LEU A 354 -29.70 11.48 -4.01
CA LEU A 354 -30.09 12.89 -3.91
C LEU A 354 -30.82 13.35 -5.18
N ASP A 355 -31.94 14.04 -5.01
CA ASP A 355 -32.78 14.50 -6.12
C ASP A 355 -32.26 15.78 -6.82
N ALA A 356 -33.09 16.38 -7.68
CA ALA A 356 -32.78 17.62 -8.39
C ALA A 356 -32.80 18.88 -7.49
N ALA A 357 -33.43 18.82 -6.31
CA ALA A 357 -33.34 19.84 -5.26
C ALA A 357 -32.18 19.55 -4.28
N HIS A 358 -31.40 18.49 -4.54
CA HIS A 358 -30.32 17.97 -3.70
C HIS A 358 -30.81 17.45 -2.32
N ALA A 359 -32.11 17.17 -2.19
CA ALA A 359 -32.68 16.51 -1.02
C ALA A 359 -32.52 14.99 -1.10
N ARG A 360 -32.38 14.35 0.06
CA ARG A 360 -32.09 12.91 0.18
C ARG A 360 -33.35 12.05 0.01
N GLN A 361 -33.39 11.24 -1.05
CA GLN A 361 -34.50 10.32 -1.35
C GLN A 361 -34.26 8.90 -0.85
N ARG A 362 -33.07 8.31 -1.08
CA ARG A 362 -32.71 6.97 -0.57
C ARG A 362 -31.49 7.08 0.36
N ASP A 363 -31.47 6.26 1.40
CA ASP A 363 -30.35 6.18 2.35
C ASP A 363 -30.26 4.74 2.89
N HIS A 364 -29.34 3.95 2.35
CA HIS A 364 -29.22 2.54 2.71
C HIS A 364 -27.77 2.04 2.63
N TRP A 365 -27.50 0.87 3.22
CA TRP A 365 -26.19 0.24 3.23
C TRP A 365 -26.18 -0.94 2.25
N LEU A 366 -25.17 -1.04 1.38
CA LEU A 366 -25.03 -2.17 0.47
C LEU A 366 -24.87 -3.47 1.27
N ALA A 367 -25.50 -4.54 0.79
CA ALA A 367 -25.37 -5.86 1.39
C ALA A 367 -23.92 -6.39 1.24
N LEU A 368 -23.46 -7.15 2.23
CA LEU A 368 -22.24 -7.96 2.13
C LEU A 368 -22.63 -9.38 1.69
N ASN A 369 -21.79 -10.05 0.91
CA ASN A 369 -22.01 -11.45 0.52
C ASN A 369 -21.82 -12.39 1.72
N GLU A 370 -20.83 -12.11 2.57
CA GLU A 370 -20.53 -12.82 3.81
C GLU A 370 -20.01 -11.85 4.89
N THR A 371 -19.48 -12.35 6.01
CA THR A 371 -18.80 -11.52 7.02
C THR A 371 -17.72 -12.36 7.73
N PRO A 372 -16.45 -11.90 7.79
CA PRO A 372 -15.97 -10.61 7.30
C PRO A 372 -15.74 -10.59 5.77
N CYS A 373 -15.90 -9.43 5.14
CA CYS A 373 -15.82 -9.26 3.67
C CYS A 373 -15.39 -7.82 3.34
N SER A 374 -14.36 -7.62 2.51
CA SER A 374 -14.00 -6.30 2.00
C SER A 374 -14.89 -5.91 0.82
N GLN A 375 -15.23 -4.62 0.71
CA GLN A 375 -15.90 -4.02 -0.45
C GLN A 375 -15.21 -2.72 -0.85
N ALA A 376 -14.71 -2.68 -2.08
CA ALA A 376 -14.08 -1.50 -2.69
C ALA A 376 -14.85 -1.06 -3.94
N LEU A 377 -14.83 0.24 -4.22
CA LEU A 377 -15.42 0.83 -5.44
C LEU A 377 -14.48 0.59 -6.63
N GLY A 378 -15.05 0.18 -7.77
CA GLY A 378 -14.34 -0.03 -9.02
C GLY A 378 -14.40 1.17 -9.97
N ALA A 379 -13.55 1.16 -11.00
CA ALA A 379 -13.45 2.22 -12.00
C ALA A 379 -14.82 2.56 -12.61
N THR A 380 -15.30 3.77 -12.33
CA THR A 380 -16.59 4.31 -12.76
C THR A 380 -16.34 5.74 -13.25
N PRO A 381 -15.92 5.95 -14.52
CA PRO A 381 -15.42 7.25 -14.99
C PRO A 381 -16.55 8.29 -15.14
N HIS A 382 -17.64 7.92 -15.82
CA HIS A 382 -18.77 8.81 -16.09
C HIS A 382 -19.48 9.29 -14.81
N PHE A 383 -19.85 10.57 -14.78
CA PHE A 383 -20.57 11.18 -13.66
C PHE A 383 -21.91 10.46 -13.43
N ASP A 384 -22.78 10.44 -14.44
CA ASP A 384 -24.17 9.97 -14.42
C ASP A 384 -24.37 8.43 -14.35
N ALA A 385 -23.32 7.66 -14.13
CA ALA A 385 -23.37 6.20 -14.12
C ALA A 385 -24.30 5.61 -13.03
N ARG A 386 -25.39 4.95 -13.45
CA ARG A 386 -26.35 4.22 -12.58
C ARG A 386 -25.93 2.77 -12.26
N ARG A 387 -24.85 2.27 -12.88
CA ARG A 387 -24.25 0.95 -12.61
C ARG A 387 -22.92 1.13 -11.89
N LEU A 388 -22.86 0.70 -10.64
CA LEU A 388 -21.68 0.78 -9.80
C LEU A 388 -20.87 -0.51 -9.93
N ARG A 389 -19.58 -0.41 -10.24
CA ARG A 389 -18.66 -1.56 -10.17
C ARG A 389 -18.12 -1.68 -8.74
N LEU A 390 -18.13 -2.90 -8.19
CA LEU A 390 -17.53 -3.25 -6.91
C LEU A 390 -16.43 -4.30 -7.11
N ARG A 391 -15.38 -4.23 -6.29
CA ARG A 391 -14.47 -5.37 -6.02
C ARG A 391 -14.75 -5.87 -4.61
N GLU A 392 -15.07 -7.15 -4.50
CA GLU A 392 -15.43 -7.83 -3.25
C GLU A 392 -14.45 -8.98 -3.02
N GLU A 393 -14.01 -9.17 -1.77
CA GLU A 393 -13.16 -10.31 -1.38
C GLU A 393 -13.32 -10.59 0.12
N SER A 394 -12.73 -11.68 0.59
CA SER A 394 -12.56 -11.92 2.02
C SER A 394 -11.29 -12.72 2.32
N PHE A 395 -11.12 -13.15 3.57
CA PHE A 395 -10.07 -14.09 3.92
C PHE A 395 -10.24 -15.49 3.29
N THR A 396 -11.46 -15.84 2.86
CA THR A 396 -11.85 -17.15 2.32
C THR A 396 -12.24 -17.10 0.84
N GLN A 397 -12.88 -16.02 0.37
CA GLN A 397 -13.34 -15.87 -1.01
C GLN A 397 -12.37 -15.02 -1.85
N PRO A 398 -11.95 -15.51 -3.05
CA PRO A 398 -11.13 -14.75 -3.98
C PRO A 398 -11.80 -13.47 -4.52
N PRO A 399 -10.99 -12.47 -4.92
CA PRO A 399 -11.47 -11.23 -5.54
C PRO A 399 -12.49 -11.45 -6.66
N SER A 400 -13.65 -10.85 -6.47
CA SER A 400 -14.79 -10.90 -7.38
C SER A 400 -15.20 -9.49 -7.75
N TRP A 401 -15.46 -9.25 -9.03
CA TRP A 401 -15.88 -7.96 -9.54
C TRP A 401 -17.36 -8.01 -9.89
N THR A 402 -18.17 -7.30 -9.11
CA THR A 402 -19.63 -7.31 -9.20
C THR A 402 -20.13 -5.95 -9.68
N GLU A 403 -20.89 -5.90 -10.76
CA GLU A 403 -21.66 -4.72 -11.14
C GLU A 403 -22.99 -4.72 -10.38
N VAL A 404 -23.35 -3.58 -9.79
CA VAL A 404 -24.60 -3.36 -9.07
C VAL A 404 -25.37 -2.24 -9.75
N ASP A 405 -26.57 -2.55 -10.23
CA ASP A 405 -27.51 -1.56 -10.76
C ASP A 405 -28.18 -0.83 -9.59
N LEU A 406 -28.03 0.49 -9.51
CA LEU A 406 -28.48 1.29 -8.36
C LEU A 406 -29.99 1.55 -8.35
N ASP A 407 -30.67 1.38 -9.49
CA ASP A 407 -32.11 1.57 -9.62
C ASP A 407 -32.89 0.34 -9.13
N SER A 408 -32.48 -0.85 -9.59
CA SER A 408 -33.11 -2.14 -9.28
C SER A 408 -32.49 -2.90 -8.10
N GLY A 409 -31.24 -2.60 -7.76
CA GLY A 409 -30.43 -3.39 -6.81
C GLY A 409 -29.90 -4.71 -7.40
N GLN A 410 -30.11 -4.99 -8.69
CA GLN A 410 -29.62 -6.22 -9.33
C GLN A 410 -28.10 -6.27 -9.35
N ARG A 411 -27.53 -7.45 -9.13
CA ARG A 411 -26.09 -7.69 -9.04
C ARG A 411 -25.65 -8.66 -10.14
N ARG A 412 -24.57 -8.33 -10.86
CA ARG A 412 -24.04 -9.10 -12.00
C ARG A 412 -22.53 -9.29 -11.83
N LEU A 413 -22.09 -10.55 -11.72
CA LEU A 413 -20.67 -10.88 -11.72
C LEU A 413 -20.05 -10.55 -13.09
N LEU A 414 -18.97 -9.77 -13.10
CA LEU A 414 -18.20 -9.41 -14.31
C LEU A 414 -16.94 -10.27 -14.45
N LYS A 415 -16.21 -10.49 -13.36
CA LYS A 415 -15.04 -11.38 -13.27
C LYS A 415 -14.96 -11.99 -11.87
N HIS A 416 -14.44 -13.21 -11.77
CA HIS A 416 -13.95 -13.82 -10.53
C HIS A 416 -12.48 -14.17 -10.74
N GLN A 417 -11.63 -14.02 -9.71
CA GLN A 417 -10.24 -14.50 -9.78
C GLN A 417 -10.21 -16.02 -9.68
N ALA A 418 -9.78 -16.70 -10.75
CA ALA A 418 -9.59 -18.14 -10.72
C ALA A 418 -8.46 -18.52 -9.75
N ILE A 419 -8.71 -19.54 -8.92
CA ILE A 419 -7.73 -20.18 -8.05
C ILE A 419 -7.59 -21.65 -8.48
N HIS A 420 -6.35 -22.15 -8.43
CA HIS A 420 -6.00 -23.49 -8.88
C HIS A 420 -5.45 -24.34 -7.71
N GLY A 421 -5.45 -25.66 -7.89
CA GLY A 421 -4.94 -26.62 -6.92
C GLY A 421 -6.01 -27.29 -6.04
N ASP A 422 -5.55 -27.93 -4.98
CA ASP A 422 -6.29 -28.77 -4.03
C ASP A 422 -7.08 -27.98 -2.97
N LEU A 423 -6.49 -26.92 -2.43
CA LEU A 423 -7.07 -26.08 -1.40
C LEU A 423 -8.00 -25.01 -1.99
N GLN A 424 -9.26 -25.40 -2.20
CA GLN A 424 -10.33 -24.53 -2.69
C GLN A 424 -10.93 -23.63 -1.59
N PRO A 425 -11.60 -22.51 -1.94
CA PRO A 425 -12.21 -21.57 -0.98
C PRO A 425 -13.12 -22.21 0.08
N GLU A 426 -13.89 -23.23 -0.31
CA GLU A 426 -14.85 -23.94 0.54
C GLU A 426 -14.16 -24.81 1.63
N ASN A 427 -12.87 -25.12 1.44
CA ASN A 427 -12.05 -25.84 2.41
C ASN A 427 -11.47 -24.90 3.49
N LEU A 428 -11.77 -23.60 3.43
CA LEU A 428 -11.30 -22.58 4.36
C LEU A 428 -12.41 -22.11 5.29
N THR A 429 -12.04 -21.66 6.49
CA THR A 429 -12.96 -20.98 7.40
C THR A 429 -12.31 -19.74 8.00
N CYS A 430 -13.13 -18.69 8.20
CA CYS A 430 -12.73 -17.49 8.92
C CYS A 430 -13.57 -17.36 10.20
N GLN A 431 -12.90 -17.18 11.34
CA GLN A 431 -13.52 -16.90 12.62
C GLN A 431 -13.16 -15.49 13.09
N ARG A 432 -14.08 -14.80 13.78
CA ARG A 432 -13.81 -13.50 14.42
C ARG A 432 -13.95 -13.67 15.94
N LEU A 433 -12.83 -13.61 16.64
CA LEU A 433 -12.77 -13.59 18.09
C LEU A 433 -12.52 -12.16 18.61
N TRP A 434 -12.66 -11.99 19.92
CA TRP A 434 -12.41 -10.73 20.61
C TRP A 434 -11.47 -10.99 21.78
N ALA A 435 -10.28 -10.41 21.74
CA ALA A 435 -9.36 -10.38 22.87
C ALA A 435 -9.76 -9.25 23.83
N HIS A 436 -9.42 -9.39 25.11
CA HIS A 436 -9.52 -8.32 26.09
C HIS A 436 -8.12 -7.75 26.33
N SER A 437 -7.93 -6.46 26.04
CA SER A 437 -6.66 -5.77 26.31
C SER A 437 -6.48 -5.47 27.80
N HIS A 438 -5.30 -4.97 28.14
CA HIS A 438 -4.87 -4.61 29.50
C HIS A 438 -5.83 -3.65 30.25
N ASP A 439 -6.60 -2.84 29.53
CA ASP A 439 -7.61 -1.90 30.03
C ASP A 439 -9.05 -2.42 29.88
N GLY A 440 -9.22 -3.69 29.51
CA GLY A 440 -10.51 -4.37 29.32
C GLY A 440 -11.17 -4.17 27.95
N GLU A 441 -10.63 -3.27 27.12
CA GLU A 441 -11.15 -2.96 25.79
C GLU A 441 -11.04 -4.18 24.85
N ARG A 442 -12.04 -4.35 23.97
CA ARG A 442 -12.24 -5.54 23.14
C ARG A 442 -11.60 -5.38 21.77
N VAL A 443 -10.41 -5.96 21.61
CA VAL A 443 -9.65 -5.99 20.37
C VAL A 443 -10.22 -7.07 19.44
N PRO A 444 -10.67 -6.74 18.22
CA PRO A 444 -11.08 -7.76 17.25
C PRO A 444 -9.87 -8.55 16.74
N VAL A 445 -10.02 -9.86 16.54
CA VAL A 445 -9.02 -10.70 15.86
C VAL A 445 -9.73 -11.57 14.83
N SER A 446 -9.27 -11.55 13.58
CA SER A 446 -9.75 -12.44 12.51
C SER A 446 -8.78 -13.60 12.34
N VAL A 447 -9.26 -14.82 12.30
CA VAL A 447 -8.43 -16.03 12.12
C VAL A 447 -8.91 -16.84 10.94
N VAL A 448 -7.98 -17.20 10.07
CA VAL A 448 -8.19 -17.96 8.84
C VAL A 448 -7.47 -19.29 8.97
N MET A 449 -8.20 -20.39 8.76
CA MET A 449 -7.65 -21.74 8.88
C MET A 449 -8.34 -22.70 7.89
N ARG A 450 -7.77 -23.90 7.74
CA ARG A 450 -8.40 -25.00 6.99
C ARG A 450 -9.56 -25.56 7.81
N ALA A 451 -10.73 -25.76 7.19
CA ALA A 451 -11.98 -26.02 7.91
C ALA A 451 -11.96 -27.34 8.71
N ASP A 452 -11.25 -28.36 8.22
CA ASP A 452 -11.04 -29.66 8.88
C ASP A 452 -10.13 -29.61 10.12
N LEU A 453 -9.36 -28.52 10.29
CA LEU A 453 -8.47 -28.31 11.44
C LEU A 453 -9.10 -27.47 12.56
N THR A 454 -10.39 -27.10 12.41
CA THR A 454 -11.12 -26.29 13.39
C THR A 454 -11.21 -26.99 14.74
N GLY A 455 -10.83 -26.28 15.82
CA GLY A 455 -10.88 -26.81 17.19
C GLY A 455 -9.62 -27.55 17.65
N HIS A 456 -8.54 -27.47 16.87
CA HIS A 456 -7.20 -27.93 17.26
C HIS A 456 -6.22 -26.75 17.39
N PRO A 457 -5.24 -26.79 18.31
CA PRO A 457 -4.25 -25.73 18.46
C PRO A 457 -3.19 -25.77 17.36
N LEU A 458 -3.26 -24.81 16.44
CA LEU A 458 -2.43 -24.75 15.23
C LEU A 458 -1.17 -23.88 15.42
N PRO A 459 -0.07 -24.13 14.67
CA PRO A 459 0.93 -23.11 14.42
C PRO A 459 0.25 -21.89 13.80
N THR A 460 0.60 -20.67 14.21
CA THR A 460 -0.13 -19.47 13.78
C THR A 460 0.80 -18.34 13.39
N LEU A 461 0.57 -17.74 12.23
CA LEU A 461 1.18 -16.47 11.83
C LEU A 461 0.25 -15.33 12.23
N LEU A 462 0.65 -14.53 13.21
CA LEU A 462 -0.11 -13.38 13.72
C LEU A 462 0.41 -12.08 13.09
N HIS A 463 -0.44 -11.42 12.31
CA HIS A 463 -0.16 -10.18 11.63
C HIS A 463 -0.82 -8.97 12.31
N GLY A 464 -0.16 -7.80 12.23
CA GLY A 464 -0.72 -6.52 12.70
C GLY A 464 -0.01 -5.31 12.08
N TYR A 465 -0.63 -4.14 12.22
CA TYR A 465 -0.11 -2.86 11.72
C TYR A 465 -0.36 -1.70 12.71
N GLY A 466 -1.61 -1.30 12.89
CA GLY A 466 -2.03 -0.45 14.03
C GLY A 466 -1.48 0.98 14.03
N ALA A 467 -1.43 1.65 12.88
CA ALA A 467 -0.99 3.04 12.74
C ALA A 467 -1.77 3.79 11.65
N TYR A 468 -1.76 5.12 11.70
CA TYR A 468 -2.37 6.06 10.73
C TYR A 468 -3.88 5.86 10.46
N GLY A 469 -4.60 5.11 11.30
CA GLY A 469 -6.00 4.76 11.06
C GLY A 469 -6.20 3.75 9.92
N GLU A 470 -5.12 3.09 9.46
CA GLU A 470 -5.19 2.05 8.42
C GLU A 470 -6.02 0.85 8.90
N VAL A 471 -6.72 0.20 7.97
CA VAL A 471 -7.65 -0.91 8.29
C VAL A 471 -7.26 -2.20 7.62
N LEU A 472 -7.01 -3.21 8.45
CA LEU A 472 -6.69 -4.58 8.02
C LEU A 472 -7.97 -5.35 7.65
N ASP A 473 -8.68 -4.84 6.62
CA ASP A 473 -9.92 -5.41 6.09
C ASP A 473 -9.73 -6.86 5.60
N ALA A 474 -10.81 -7.60 5.34
CA ALA A 474 -10.71 -9.00 4.95
C ALA A 474 -10.18 -9.17 3.51
N TRP A 475 -8.88 -9.45 3.35
CA TRP A 475 -8.23 -9.63 2.04
C TRP A 475 -7.81 -11.09 1.76
N PHE A 476 -7.94 -11.51 0.51
CA PHE A 476 -7.49 -12.83 0.05
C PHE A 476 -6.01 -12.79 -0.32
N SER A 477 -5.29 -13.91 -0.12
CA SER A 477 -3.91 -14.05 -0.64
C SER A 477 -3.66 -15.48 -1.10
N VAL A 478 -3.20 -15.61 -2.35
CA VAL A 478 -2.84 -16.90 -2.94
C VAL A 478 -1.58 -17.48 -2.28
N ALA A 479 -0.63 -16.65 -1.84
CA ALA A 479 0.55 -17.14 -1.11
C ALA A 479 0.20 -17.63 0.31
N ARG A 480 -0.81 -17.02 0.96
CA ARG A 480 -1.33 -17.50 2.26
C ARG A 480 -1.83 -18.95 2.17
N LEU A 481 -2.37 -19.38 1.01
CA LEU A 481 -2.81 -20.76 0.80
C LEU A 481 -1.70 -21.78 1.03
N GLU A 482 -0.43 -21.45 0.76
CA GLU A 482 0.68 -22.36 1.04
C GLU A 482 0.89 -22.59 2.55
N LEU A 483 0.60 -21.60 3.39
CA LEU A 483 0.60 -21.75 4.86
C LEU A 483 -0.62 -22.56 5.33
N LEU A 484 -1.82 -22.21 4.84
CA LEU A 484 -3.07 -22.88 5.23
C LEU A 484 -3.08 -24.37 4.81
N ALA A 485 -2.54 -24.70 3.63
CA ALA A 485 -2.40 -26.08 3.16
C ALA A 485 -1.51 -26.92 4.08
N ARG A 486 -0.47 -26.31 4.66
CA ARG A 486 0.46 -26.94 5.62
C ARG A 486 -0.06 -26.95 7.07
N GLY A 487 -1.31 -26.54 7.30
CA GLY A 487 -1.98 -26.57 8.60
C GLY A 487 -1.57 -25.44 9.55
N VAL A 488 -1.02 -24.35 9.02
CA VAL A 488 -0.73 -23.11 9.77
C VAL A 488 -1.97 -22.21 9.69
N ALA A 489 -2.41 -21.65 10.81
CA ALA A 489 -3.44 -20.61 10.83
C ALA A 489 -2.84 -19.23 10.52
N PHE A 490 -3.63 -18.34 9.92
CA PHE A 490 -3.28 -16.94 9.74
C PHE A 490 -4.22 -16.07 10.56
N ALA A 491 -3.68 -15.27 11.48
CA ALA A 491 -4.44 -14.38 12.35
C ALA A 491 -4.10 -12.92 12.06
N VAL A 492 -5.09 -12.03 12.16
CA VAL A 492 -4.95 -10.57 12.02
C VAL A 492 -5.47 -9.92 13.29
N ALA A 493 -4.61 -9.18 13.98
CA ALA A 493 -4.98 -8.38 15.16
C ALA A 493 -5.37 -6.96 14.74
N HIS A 494 -6.62 -6.58 15.01
CA HIS A 494 -7.21 -5.29 14.61
C HIS A 494 -6.99 -4.28 15.74
N VAL A 495 -5.72 -4.05 16.08
CA VAL A 495 -5.26 -3.29 17.27
C VAL A 495 -5.56 -1.79 17.17
N ARG A 496 -5.61 -1.09 18.31
CA ARG A 496 -5.72 0.39 18.32
C ARG A 496 -4.58 1.06 17.56
N GLY A 497 -4.87 2.23 17.00
CA GLY A 497 -4.02 2.90 16.01
C GLY A 497 -4.41 2.53 14.57
N GLY A 498 -5.09 1.40 14.35
CA GLY A 498 -5.84 1.12 13.13
C GLY A 498 -7.23 1.78 13.13
N GLY A 499 -7.94 1.70 12.02
CA GLY A 499 -9.25 2.36 11.84
C GLY A 499 -10.49 1.48 12.04
N GLU A 500 -10.36 0.22 12.49
CA GLU A 500 -11.42 -0.78 12.35
C GLU A 500 -12.71 -0.48 13.13
N ARG A 501 -12.61 0.30 14.19
CA ARG A 501 -13.76 0.82 14.97
C ARG A 501 -13.98 2.33 14.78
N GLY A 502 -13.40 2.88 13.71
CA GLY A 502 -13.41 4.30 13.35
C GLY A 502 -12.45 5.16 14.16
N GLU A 503 -12.55 6.47 14.00
CA GLU A 503 -11.58 7.45 14.51
C GLU A 503 -11.19 7.29 16.00
N PRO A 504 -12.10 6.98 16.95
CA PRO A 504 -11.71 6.73 18.34
C PRO A 504 -10.74 5.54 18.53
N TRP A 505 -10.70 4.60 17.59
CA TRP A 505 -9.79 3.45 17.59
C TRP A 505 -8.37 3.83 17.18
N TYR A 506 -8.26 4.73 16.20
CA TYR A 506 -7.01 5.31 15.75
C TYR A 506 -6.40 6.18 16.84
N LEU A 507 -7.14 7.19 17.31
CA LEU A 507 -6.68 8.10 18.36
C LEU A 507 -6.28 7.37 19.66
N ALA A 508 -6.97 6.28 20.02
CA ALA A 508 -6.63 5.45 21.17
C ALA A 508 -5.38 4.56 20.99
N GLY A 509 -4.65 4.67 19.87
CA GLY A 509 -3.36 4.03 19.62
C GLY A 509 -2.36 4.94 18.90
N LYS A 510 -2.46 6.26 19.15
CA LYS A 510 -1.69 7.35 18.53
C LYS A 510 -1.03 8.21 19.62
N LEU A 511 0.06 8.94 19.33
CA LEU A 511 0.75 9.84 20.28
C LEU A 511 0.99 9.18 21.67
N GLU A 512 0.58 9.78 22.78
CA GLU A 512 0.66 9.21 24.15
C GLU A 512 -0.07 7.87 24.33
N HIS A 513 -1.04 7.55 23.48
CA HIS A 513 -1.77 6.29 23.54
C HIS A 513 -1.13 5.17 22.71
N LYS A 514 0.00 5.41 22.01
CA LYS A 514 0.62 4.41 21.13
C LYS A 514 1.00 3.10 21.82
N ALA A 515 1.28 3.14 23.13
CA ALA A 515 1.54 1.95 23.94
C ALA A 515 0.39 0.91 23.89
N ASN A 516 -0.85 1.35 23.67
CA ASN A 516 -2.03 0.50 23.59
C ASN A 516 -1.95 -0.48 22.41
N SER A 517 -1.39 -0.08 21.27
CA SER A 517 -1.23 -0.96 20.09
C SER A 517 -0.42 -2.21 20.42
N PHE A 518 0.67 -2.05 21.20
CA PHE A 518 1.55 -3.16 21.59
C PHE A 518 0.85 -4.10 22.58
N GLN A 519 0.11 -3.55 23.55
CA GLN A 519 -0.67 -4.36 24.50
C GLN A 519 -1.83 -5.11 23.82
N ASP A 520 -2.51 -4.46 22.87
CA ASP A 520 -3.57 -5.08 22.06
C ASP A 520 -3.04 -6.25 21.22
N PHE A 521 -1.82 -6.16 20.70
CA PHE A 521 -1.17 -7.24 19.94
C PHE A 521 -0.81 -8.44 20.82
N LEU A 522 -0.31 -8.20 22.04
CA LEU A 522 -0.05 -9.24 23.03
C LEU A 522 -1.36 -9.90 23.51
N ALA A 523 -2.41 -9.12 23.77
CA ALA A 523 -3.73 -9.63 24.11
C ALA A 523 -4.35 -10.46 22.98
N ALA A 524 -4.17 -10.04 21.71
CA ALA A 524 -4.59 -10.82 20.55
C ALA A 524 -3.86 -12.18 20.47
N ARG A 525 -2.54 -12.21 20.75
CA ARG A 525 -1.75 -13.44 20.86
C ARG A 525 -2.27 -14.35 21.96
N ASP A 526 -2.60 -13.81 23.13
CA ASP A 526 -3.03 -14.63 24.28
C ASP A 526 -4.43 -15.22 24.06
N ALA A 527 -5.39 -14.43 23.60
CA ALA A 527 -6.76 -14.89 23.33
C ALA A 527 -6.83 -16.03 22.29
N LEU A 528 -5.88 -16.07 21.34
CA LEU A 528 -5.71 -17.17 20.38
C LEU A 528 -5.31 -18.50 21.05
N VAL A 529 -4.51 -18.44 22.10
CA VAL A 529 -4.07 -19.61 22.89
C VAL A 529 -5.16 -20.03 23.89
N GLU A 530 -5.77 -19.06 24.58
CA GLU A 530 -6.86 -19.30 25.55
C GLU A 530 -8.08 -19.97 24.91
N GLN A 531 -8.40 -19.63 23.66
CA GLN A 531 -9.50 -20.24 22.90
C GLN A 531 -9.11 -21.57 22.21
N GLY A 532 -7.88 -22.05 22.41
CA GLY A 532 -7.39 -23.33 21.87
C GLY A 532 -7.19 -23.34 20.35
N ILE A 533 -7.22 -22.17 19.70
CA ILE A 533 -7.06 -22.00 18.24
C ILE A 533 -5.58 -22.09 17.84
N SER A 534 -4.70 -21.56 18.69
CA SER A 534 -3.26 -21.50 18.45
C SER A 534 -2.48 -22.23 19.54
N ASP A 535 -1.42 -22.94 19.14
CA ASP A 535 -0.43 -23.43 20.08
C ASP A 535 0.53 -22.29 20.45
N GLY A 536 0.58 -21.94 21.75
CA GLY A 536 1.36 -20.82 22.27
C GLY A 536 2.88 -20.91 22.02
N GLU A 537 3.42 -22.12 21.82
CA GLU A 537 4.84 -22.37 21.48
C GLU A 537 5.12 -22.29 19.97
N ARG A 538 4.08 -22.11 19.15
CA ARG A 538 4.15 -22.12 17.67
C ARG A 538 3.50 -20.89 17.01
N ILE A 539 3.47 -19.74 17.72
CA ILE A 539 3.03 -18.45 17.17
C ILE A 539 4.22 -17.66 16.62
N VAL A 540 4.11 -17.19 15.38
CA VAL A 540 5.08 -16.30 14.71
C VAL A 540 4.44 -14.93 14.53
N ALA A 541 5.15 -13.85 14.86
CA ALA A 541 4.66 -12.49 14.65
C ALA A 541 5.10 -11.93 13.28
N HIS A 542 4.24 -11.14 12.63
CA HIS A 542 4.54 -10.49 11.35
C HIS A 542 4.04 -9.04 11.31
N GLY A 543 4.90 -8.12 10.87
CA GLY A 543 4.56 -6.72 10.69
C GLY A 543 5.48 -6.04 9.68
N ALA A 544 4.97 -5.01 8.99
CA ALA A 544 5.70 -4.29 7.97
C ALA A 544 5.61 -2.77 8.16
N SER A 545 6.67 -1.99 7.88
CA SER A 545 6.72 -0.53 8.11
C SER A 545 6.34 -0.18 9.57
N ALA A 546 5.29 0.57 9.83
CA ALA A 546 4.76 0.84 11.19
C ALA A 546 4.21 -0.43 11.89
N GLY A 547 3.86 -1.50 11.16
CA GLY A 547 3.66 -2.82 11.75
C GLY A 547 4.97 -3.46 12.24
N GLY A 548 6.11 -3.05 11.69
CA GLY A 548 7.44 -3.38 12.21
C GLY A 548 7.69 -2.75 13.58
N LEU A 549 7.25 -1.51 13.80
CA LEU A 549 7.22 -0.86 15.11
C LEU A 549 6.34 -1.66 16.10
N LEU A 550 5.11 -1.99 15.69
CA LEU A 550 4.14 -2.76 16.49
C LEU A 550 4.74 -4.07 17.03
N VAL A 551 5.31 -4.88 16.13
CA VAL A 551 5.87 -6.18 16.50
C VAL A 551 7.20 -6.03 17.24
N GLY A 552 8.08 -5.10 16.83
CA GLY A 552 9.35 -4.83 17.50
C GLY A 552 9.18 -4.43 18.97
N ALA A 553 8.25 -3.52 19.26
CA ALA A 553 7.93 -3.11 20.63
C ALA A 553 7.26 -4.25 21.43
N SER A 554 6.37 -5.03 20.81
CA SER A 554 5.76 -6.21 21.45
C SER A 554 6.79 -7.29 21.82
N LEU A 555 7.83 -7.47 20.99
CA LEU A 555 8.95 -8.37 21.27
C LEU A 555 9.85 -7.88 22.42
N ASN A 556 10.06 -6.57 22.57
CA ASN A 556 10.79 -6.03 23.73
C ASN A 556 10.07 -6.32 25.06
N LEU A 557 8.74 -6.18 25.06
CA LEU A 557 7.88 -6.39 26.23
C LEU A 557 7.88 -7.87 26.66
N SER A 558 7.61 -8.78 25.71
CA SER A 558 7.44 -10.22 25.98
C SER A 558 8.04 -11.11 24.88
N PRO A 559 9.39 -11.20 24.77
CA PRO A 559 10.05 -12.00 23.73
C PRO A 559 9.72 -13.49 23.82
N GLU A 560 9.43 -13.99 25.03
CA GLU A 560 9.09 -15.40 25.29
C GLU A 560 7.73 -15.85 24.72
N ARG A 561 6.84 -14.92 24.32
CA ARG A 561 5.49 -15.25 23.83
C ARG A 561 5.43 -15.66 22.35
N PHE A 562 6.53 -15.54 21.62
CA PHE A 562 6.61 -15.77 20.18
C PHE A 562 7.74 -16.75 19.85
N ARG A 563 7.48 -17.63 18.88
CA ARG A 563 8.43 -18.65 18.43
C ARG A 563 9.46 -18.11 17.43
N ALA A 564 9.07 -17.11 16.64
CA ALA A 564 9.87 -16.36 15.69
C ALA A 564 9.15 -15.04 15.34
N ALA A 565 9.82 -14.14 14.63
CA ALA A 565 9.19 -12.95 14.03
C ALA A 565 9.71 -12.64 12.62
N VAL A 566 8.89 -11.95 11.84
CA VAL A 566 9.20 -11.46 10.48
C VAL A 566 8.88 -9.96 10.45
N LEU A 567 9.89 -9.14 10.19
CA LEU A 567 9.77 -7.68 10.16
C LEU A 567 10.22 -7.15 8.79
N ASP A 568 9.27 -6.63 7.99
CA ASP A 568 9.51 -6.15 6.63
C ASP A 568 9.60 -4.61 6.61
N VAL A 569 10.70 -4.05 6.07
CA VAL A 569 11.00 -2.60 6.06
C VAL A 569 10.63 -1.91 7.39
N PRO A 570 11.11 -2.38 8.56
CA PRO A 570 10.44 -2.10 9.83
C PRO A 570 10.92 -0.81 10.50
N PHE A 571 9.99 0.08 10.83
CA PHE A 571 10.30 1.33 11.54
C PHE A 571 10.59 1.04 13.03
N VAL A 572 11.86 0.87 13.39
CA VAL A 572 12.27 0.48 14.75
C VAL A 572 13.25 1.44 15.44
N ASP A 573 13.67 2.50 14.74
CA ASP A 573 14.61 3.52 15.23
C ASP A 573 13.93 4.85 15.58
N VAL A 574 12.73 4.76 16.18
CA VAL A 574 11.74 5.84 16.28
C VAL A 574 12.34 7.11 16.88
N LEU A 575 13.08 6.99 17.98
CA LEU A 575 13.63 8.16 18.67
C LEU A 575 14.61 8.96 17.81
N ARG A 576 15.48 8.28 17.04
CA ARG A 576 16.54 8.92 16.24
C ARG A 576 15.99 9.47 14.93
N THR A 577 15.13 8.74 14.23
CA THR A 577 14.46 9.24 13.02
C THR A 577 13.65 10.51 13.33
N MET A 578 12.82 10.48 14.38
CA MET A 578 11.99 11.64 14.74
C MET A 578 12.79 12.84 15.24
N GLN A 579 14.04 12.66 15.68
CA GLN A 579 14.93 13.77 16.05
C GLN A 579 15.53 14.50 14.84
N ASN A 580 15.50 13.91 13.63
CA ASN A 580 16.10 14.50 12.44
C ASN A 580 15.01 14.96 11.44
N PRO A 581 14.69 16.26 11.37
CA PRO A 581 13.68 16.80 10.46
C PRO A 581 14.14 16.88 9.00
N ASP A 582 15.43 16.65 8.71
CA ASP A 582 15.99 16.65 7.36
C ASP A 582 15.78 15.29 6.65
N LEU A 583 15.22 14.30 7.35
CA LEU A 583 14.81 13.01 6.76
C LEU A 583 13.40 13.10 6.14
N PRO A 584 13.14 12.35 5.05
CA PRO A 584 11.79 12.15 4.53
C PRO A 584 10.79 11.73 5.62
N LEU A 585 9.54 12.15 5.45
CA LEU A 585 8.38 11.90 6.31
C LEU A 585 8.43 12.50 7.74
N THR A 586 9.60 12.65 8.39
CA THR A 586 9.71 13.00 9.83
C THR A 586 8.81 14.17 10.26
N THR A 587 8.78 15.26 9.50
CA THR A 587 7.97 16.45 9.84
C THR A 587 6.47 16.16 9.83
N ALA A 588 5.99 15.39 8.86
CA ALA A 588 4.59 14.98 8.76
C ALA A 588 4.23 13.90 9.80
N GLU A 589 5.19 13.09 10.24
CA GLU A 589 5.00 12.05 11.26
C GLU A 589 4.98 12.59 12.71
N TYR A 590 5.34 13.86 12.95
CA TYR A 590 5.15 14.51 14.26
C TYR A 590 3.70 14.48 14.72
N SER A 591 2.76 14.53 13.79
CA SER A 591 1.32 14.40 14.07
C SER A 591 0.89 12.97 14.46
N GLU A 592 1.70 11.93 14.20
CA GLU A 592 1.40 10.51 14.51
C GLU A 592 2.10 10.03 15.79
N TRP A 593 3.42 10.22 15.87
CA TRP A 593 4.27 9.74 16.97
C TRP A 593 4.49 10.80 18.05
N GLY A 594 4.52 12.08 17.63
CA GLY A 594 4.88 13.22 18.45
C GLY A 594 6.26 13.80 18.11
N ASP A 595 6.41 15.10 18.34
CA ASP A 595 7.65 15.86 18.17
C ASP A 595 8.63 15.73 19.37
N PRO A 596 9.81 15.09 19.24
CA PRO A 596 10.79 14.96 20.32
C PRO A 596 11.52 16.26 20.69
N ARG A 597 11.21 17.40 20.08
CA ARG A 597 11.66 18.71 20.60
C ARG A 597 11.07 18.97 21.99
N ASP A 598 9.85 18.50 22.27
CA ASP A 598 9.30 18.41 23.63
C ASP A 598 9.98 17.27 24.43
N PRO A 599 10.63 17.56 25.59
CA PRO A 599 11.20 16.53 26.46
C PRO A 599 10.20 15.45 26.92
N ALA A 600 8.93 15.80 27.12
CA ALA A 600 7.90 14.85 27.55
C ALA A 600 7.49 13.89 26.42
N VAL A 601 7.46 14.37 25.17
CA VAL A 601 7.27 13.51 23.99
C VAL A 601 8.52 12.65 23.76
N ARG A 602 9.72 13.24 23.85
CA ARG A 602 10.99 12.51 23.72
C ARG A 602 11.08 11.33 24.67
N GLN A 603 10.66 11.52 25.93
CA GLN A 603 10.60 10.45 26.92
C GLN A 603 9.57 9.37 26.54
N ARG A 604 8.41 9.73 25.95
CA ARG A 604 7.43 8.75 25.45
C ARG A 604 8.00 7.94 24.28
N LEU A 605 8.59 8.58 23.28
CA LEU A 605 9.25 7.88 22.16
C LEU A 605 10.36 6.95 22.66
N GLN A 606 11.23 7.45 23.53
CA GLN A 606 12.32 6.67 24.12
C GLN A 606 11.81 5.46 24.93
N ALA A 607 10.62 5.51 25.51
CA ALA A 607 10.06 4.41 26.29
C ALA A 607 9.46 3.25 25.47
N TYR A 608 9.29 3.41 24.14
CA TYR A 608 8.82 2.32 23.27
C TYR A 608 9.63 2.08 22.00
N SER A 609 10.50 3.03 21.60
CA SER A 609 11.41 2.91 20.44
C SER A 609 12.17 1.57 20.49
N PRO A 610 11.95 0.63 19.54
CA PRO A 610 12.38 -0.74 19.75
C PRO A 610 13.90 -0.93 19.87
N LEU A 611 14.71 -0.18 19.13
CA LEU A 611 16.18 -0.25 19.25
C LEU A 611 16.72 0.27 20.59
N ASP A 612 16.06 1.25 21.21
CA ASP A 612 16.45 1.82 22.50
C ASP A 612 16.11 0.90 23.68
N ASN A 613 15.18 -0.04 23.50
CA ASN A 613 14.57 -0.86 24.57
C ASN A 613 14.85 -2.37 24.45
N LEU A 614 15.87 -2.76 23.68
CA LEU A 614 16.24 -4.18 23.47
C LEU A 614 16.64 -4.83 24.81
N PRO A 615 15.89 -5.82 25.34
CA PRO A 615 16.25 -6.46 26.60
C PRO A 615 17.42 -7.43 26.44
N GLU A 616 18.24 -7.58 27.49
CA GLU A 616 19.30 -8.61 27.61
C GLU A 616 18.77 -10.05 27.74
N ARG A 617 17.47 -10.25 27.55
CA ARG A 617 16.78 -11.56 27.61
C ARG A 617 16.98 -12.33 26.30
N PRO A 618 16.85 -13.66 26.27
CA PRO A 618 16.84 -14.43 25.03
C PRO A 618 15.72 -13.97 24.09
N TRP A 619 16.06 -13.65 22.84
CA TRP A 619 15.12 -13.30 21.79
C TRP A 619 14.70 -14.51 20.96
N PRO A 620 13.48 -14.52 20.39
CA PRO A 620 13.13 -15.45 19.33
C PRO A 620 13.92 -15.13 18.04
N PRO A 621 14.07 -16.08 17.10
CA PRO A 621 14.65 -15.80 15.79
C PRO A 621 13.81 -14.75 15.03
N VAL A 622 14.46 -13.68 14.57
CA VAL A 622 13.82 -12.61 13.78
C VAL A 622 14.39 -12.61 12.37
N PHE A 623 13.51 -12.63 11.36
CA PHE A 623 13.87 -12.26 9.99
C PHE A 623 13.61 -10.75 9.79
N LEU A 624 14.56 -10.06 9.18
CA LEU A 624 14.55 -8.62 8.94
C LEU A 624 14.74 -8.38 7.44
N GLN A 625 13.76 -7.77 6.77
CA GLN A 625 13.87 -7.35 5.37
C GLN A 625 13.93 -5.81 5.26
N GLY A 626 14.64 -5.30 4.26
CA GLY A 626 14.76 -3.86 3.96
C GLY A 626 15.32 -3.65 2.55
N SER A 627 15.19 -2.44 2.00
CA SER A 627 15.71 -2.07 0.67
C SER A 627 16.70 -0.91 0.75
N TRP A 628 17.67 -0.87 -0.16
CA TRP A 628 18.69 0.18 -0.24
C TRP A 628 18.18 1.52 -0.81
N HIS A 629 17.04 1.49 -1.49
CA HIS A 629 16.37 2.66 -2.09
C HIS A 629 15.06 3.00 -1.36
N ASP A 630 14.77 2.39 -0.20
CA ASP A 630 13.59 2.73 0.59
C ASP A 630 13.74 4.13 1.20
N THR A 631 12.96 5.09 0.71
CA THR A 631 12.93 6.47 1.20
C THR A 631 11.88 6.68 2.30
N ARG A 632 11.05 5.68 2.59
CA ARG A 632 9.95 5.72 3.56
C ARG A 632 10.38 5.14 4.92
N VAL A 633 11.17 4.06 4.90
CA VAL A 633 11.84 3.50 6.08
C VAL A 633 13.31 3.24 5.75
N ALA A 634 14.14 4.21 6.13
CA ALA A 634 15.58 4.22 5.83
C ALA A 634 16.30 2.92 6.26
N TYR A 635 17.15 2.39 5.38
CA TYR A 635 17.78 1.06 5.51
C TYR A 635 18.60 0.88 6.81
N TRP A 636 19.16 1.95 7.38
CA TRP A 636 19.98 1.91 8.60
C TRP A 636 19.16 1.72 9.88
N SER A 637 17.84 1.91 9.82
CA SER A 637 16.93 1.61 10.94
C SER A 637 16.88 0.12 11.30
N ARG A 638 17.42 -0.76 10.44
CA ARG A 638 17.51 -2.21 10.67
C ARG A 638 18.41 -2.55 11.88
N PRO A 639 17.95 -3.38 12.84
CA PRO A 639 18.77 -3.78 13.99
C PRO A 639 20.08 -4.49 13.59
N SER A 640 21.21 -3.79 13.75
CA SER A 640 22.56 -4.38 13.83
C SER A 640 22.87 -4.91 15.24
N SER A 641 22.13 -4.43 16.24
CA SER A 641 22.36 -4.63 17.67
C SER A 641 21.79 -5.95 18.21
N THR A 642 22.46 -7.07 17.91
CA THR A 642 22.43 -8.22 18.84
C THR A 642 23.58 -8.11 19.85
N PRO A 643 23.32 -7.97 21.17
CA PRO A 643 24.38 -7.79 22.14
C PRO A 643 25.29 -9.03 22.23
N ALA A 644 26.60 -8.80 22.20
CA ALA A 644 27.64 -9.82 22.06
C ALA A 644 27.91 -10.65 23.35
N SER A 645 26.90 -10.82 24.21
CA SER A 645 26.93 -11.57 25.47
C SER A 645 26.17 -12.90 25.40
N ALA A 646 25.24 -13.07 24.45
CA ALA A 646 24.49 -14.31 24.25
C ALA A 646 25.35 -15.40 23.59
N SER A 647 26.04 -16.20 24.42
CA SER A 647 26.69 -17.42 23.96
C SER A 647 25.64 -18.48 23.60
N TRP A 648 25.77 -19.10 22.41
CA TRP A 648 24.84 -20.12 21.90
C TRP A 648 25.44 -21.53 22.04
N PRO A 649 25.08 -22.30 23.07
CA PRO A 649 25.34 -23.74 23.11
C PRO A 649 24.24 -24.50 22.37
N VAL A 650 24.49 -24.90 21.12
CA VAL A 650 23.65 -25.88 20.39
C VAL A 650 24.45 -27.18 20.22
N PRO A 651 23.91 -28.37 20.56
CA PRO A 651 24.70 -29.61 20.62
C PRO A 651 25.30 -30.08 19.29
N THR A 652 26.49 -30.66 19.37
CA THR A 652 27.29 -31.12 18.22
C THR A 652 26.94 -32.54 17.77
N THR A 653 26.16 -32.69 16.69
CA THR A 653 25.98 -34.01 16.03
C THR A 653 26.06 -33.95 14.51
N ARG A 654 27.27 -34.21 13.99
CA ARG A 654 27.64 -34.84 12.70
C ARG A 654 26.56 -34.94 11.60
N LEU A 655 26.84 -34.38 10.42
CA LEU A 655 27.01 -35.19 9.19
C LEU A 655 27.79 -34.48 8.06
N ARG A 656 28.42 -35.28 7.21
CA ARG A 656 29.58 -34.99 6.36
C ARG A 656 29.25 -34.38 4.99
N ARG A 657 30.09 -33.41 4.57
CA ARG A 657 30.49 -33.02 3.20
C ARG A 657 29.96 -33.83 1.99
N CYS A 658 29.36 -33.12 1.03
CA CYS A 658 29.74 -32.98 -0.40
C CYS A 658 29.14 -31.64 -0.89
N CYS A 659 29.86 -30.65 -1.44
CA CYS A 659 30.44 -30.58 -2.79
C CYS A 659 29.40 -30.71 -3.92
N ALA A 660 29.12 -29.73 -4.79
CA ALA A 660 29.52 -28.30 -4.83
C ALA A 660 28.52 -27.50 -5.74
N PRO A 661 28.30 -26.18 -5.54
CA PRO A 661 27.24 -25.43 -6.23
C PRO A 661 27.67 -24.81 -7.59
N THR A 662 26.68 -24.37 -8.37
CA THR A 662 26.84 -23.47 -9.53
C THR A 662 25.94 -22.24 -9.33
N TRP A 663 26.30 -21.09 -9.91
CA TRP A 663 25.74 -19.77 -9.65
C TRP A 663 24.27 -19.60 -10.06
N MET A 664 23.51 -18.83 -9.27
CA MET A 664 22.44 -17.95 -9.76
C MET A 664 22.45 -16.59 -9.02
N PRO A 665 21.85 -15.52 -9.59
CA PRO A 665 21.80 -14.19 -8.98
C PRO A 665 20.71 -14.09 -7.89
N ALA A 666 20.63 -12.95 -7.21
CA ALA A 666 19.51 -12.65 -6.31
C ALA A 666 18.21 -12.48 -7.10
N THR A 667 17.34 -13.51 -7.07
CA THR A 667 15.97 -13.45 -7.60
C THR A 667 15.06 -12.67 -6.63
N ALA A 668 14.13 -11.89 -7.19
CA ALA A 668 13.23 -11.04 -6.40
C ALA A 668 12.20 -11.88 -5.63
N VAL A 669 12.29 -11.90 -4.31
CA VAL A 669 11.29 -12.53 -3.43
C VAL A 669 10.12 -11.56 -3.23
N HIS A 670 9.05 -11.73 -4.03
CA HIS A 670 7.82 -10.95 -3.87
C HIS A 670 7.18 -11.13 -2.47
N PRO A 671 6.78 -10.05 -1.78
CA PRO A 671 5.88 -10.14 -0.64
C PRO A 671 4.46 -10.49 -1.12
N GLY A 672 4.12 -11.77 -1.07
CA GLY A 672 2.86 -12.35 -1.58
C GLY A 672 1.57 -11.99 -0.81
N ALA A 673 1.36 -10.73 -0.45
CA ALA A 673 0.15 -10.24 0.20
C ALA A 673 -0.58 -9.24 -0.71
N SER A 674 -1.58 -9.72 -1.45
CA SER A 674 -2.47 -8.92 -2.28
C SER A 674 -3.35 -7.99 -1.44
N ARG A 675 -2.79 -6.82 -1.05
CA ARG A 675 -3.56 -5.72 -0.45
C ARG A 675 -4.74 -5.36 -1.38
N PRO A 676 -5.92 -4.99 -0.85
CA PRO A 676 -6.90 -4.27 -1.64
C PRO A 676 -6.24 -2.96 -2.10
N GLY A 677 -6.26 -2.69 -3.40
CA GLY A 677 -5.42 -1.65 -3.96
C GLY A 677 -5.76 -0.25 -3.45
N MET A 678 -4.75 0.45 -2.92
CA MET A 678 -4.40 1.71 -3.59
C MET A 678 -4.20 1.39 -5.08
N THR A 679 -4.77 2.19 -5.96
CA THR A 679 -4.21 2.37 -7.30
C THR A 679 -2.76 2.84 -7.10
N THR A 680 -1.73 2.18 -7.60
CA THR A 680 -1.53 1.74 -9.01
C THR A 680 -1.48 0.20 -9.25
N ARG A 681 -0.79 -0.28 -10.31
CA ARG A 681 -1.11 -1.53 -11.07
C ARG A 681 0.10 -2.50 -11.16
N GLY A 682 -0.05 -3.85 -11.03
CA GLY A 682 1.05 -4.83 -11.19
C GLY A 682 0.62 -6.30 -11.46
N LYS A 683 1.51 -7.22 -11.90
CA LYS A 683 1.16 -8.53 -12.53
C LYS A 683 2.31 -9.60 -12.64
N MET A 684 1.95 -10.90 -12.80
CA MET A 684 2.64 -11.98 -13.63
C MET A 684 4.05 -12.54 -13.21
N PRO A 685 4.83 -13.42 -13.94
CA PRO A 685 4.77 -14.05 -15.30
C PRO A 685 5.05 -15.61 -15.44
N SER A 686 5.51 -16.11 -16.62
CA SER A 686 5.60 -17.52 -17.14
C SER A 686 6.49 -17.68 -18.43
N PHE A 687 6.42 -18.80 -19.22
CA PHE A 687 6.68 -18.86 -20.71
C PHE A 687 6.46 -20.25 -21.43
N SER A 688 5.92 -20.23 -22.67
CA SER A 688 6.21 -21.11 -23.87
C SER A 688 5.84 -22.63 -23.95
N GLY A 689 5.61 -23.19 -25.18
CA GLY A 689 5.26 -24.62 -25.39
C GLY A 689 5.41 -25.35 -26.78
N ARG A 690 5.09 -24.73 -27.94
CA ARG A 690 5.15 -25.28 -29.34
C ARG A 690 4.13 -26.37 -29.80
N TRP A 691 3.97 -26.48 -31.14
CA TRP A 691 3.19 -27.43 -31.98
C TRP A 691 1.65 -27.29 -31.91
N GLY A 692 0.85 -27.51 -32.97
CA GLY A 692 1.18 -27.59 -34.41
C GLY A 692 0.12 -28.29 -35.31
N LYS A 693 -0.33 -27.60 -36.39
CA LYS A 693 -1.11 -28.06 -37.58
C LYS A 693 -2.65 -28.31 -37.50
N HIS A 694 -3.23 -28.23 -38.71
CA HIS A 694 -4.47 -28.81 -39.27
C HIS A 694 -5.83 -28.08 -39.09
N GLU A 695 -6.49 -27.94 -40.26
CA GLU A 695 -7.92 -28.05 -40.64
C GLU A 695 -9.04 -28.08 -39.56
N GLY A 696 -10.27 -27.62 -39.84
CA GLY A 696 -10.80 -27.04 -41.10
C GLY A 696 -12.29 -27.38 -41.34
N GLY A 697 -13.12 -26.37 -41.61
CA GLY A 697 -14.57 -26.50 -41.81
C GLY A 697 -15.40 -26.50 -40.52
N ARG A 698 -16.64 -26.00 -40.50
CA ARG A 698 -17.47 -25.44 -41.58
C ARG A 698 -18.07 -24.10 -41.16
#